data_AF-A0AAE3IR65-F1
#
_entry.id   AF-A0AAE3IR65-F1
#
_cell.length_a   1.000
_cell.length_b   1.000
_cell.length_c   1.000
_cell.angle_alpha   90.00
_cell.angle_beta   90.00
_cell.angle_gamma   90.00
#
_symmetry.space_group_name_H-M   'P 1'
#
loop_
_entity.id
_entity.type
_entity.pdbx_description
1 polymer ?
#
loop_
_entity_poly.entity_id
_entity_poly.type
_entity_poly.pdbx_seq_one_letter_code
_entity_poly.pdbx_strand_id
1 'polypeptide(L)'
;MKKRVFPIFLSLLLIISLIPAPIHAEISEGDVLFQDFEGDSPIFSETANTRGTITSEDVFSGNNSLKYEVLASGDPNETAGSISIAAKDGAVDASAMKYLIFSINDTQGSNTIKVSLTDASGKSTSFGWQSPSTTKNTWVYYQIPLSNFSGIDLANVSEVRIGQWNSGVYYIDDIYFSTKNPPVPLVAPTATPSGEYEDYVVVEVKSQHSNFPIFYTTDGSTPDKSSTQYSGLLRFDNNTTLKAVVYNPDYDSYSDVSTYEYIVHTDSDSQKPMATPISGTYAEPQVVSLSTIVSDAKIYYTLDGSTPTVSSKEYTAPITISKHTTLKAITIKDGIQSDVSVFTYTISKKTTPFLKANGKTLRTNFGSGDEVVLRGTNAGGWLVMEQWMTPTDSPDLLTTINTLTDRFGEDAAWELLDVYQDHYWTKDDFDNLKAEGMNSVRLPFTYFDMLNEDGTLKESAFKRLDWFIKEASKRKLYVILDMHGAPGSQNGKDHSGDITYPDKGNLYGNEENMKKTIYLWTEIAKRYKDEKYVAGYDLLNEPGGASGIEQFTFYDQLYQAVRSVDTNHVLFIEAIWDPANLPNPELYHWENVAYSYHFYNWDNIDSFSSQKNFIDSKVKLVNAANYDVPLYVGEFTMFNNIQSWDYALKVFEEQGWSYSTWTYKATGNGTSWGLYTGEPERVNIYNDSFEVIKEKWSSISTTQAYTRNDYFADILRNYASPAMRESDERSLLANFEGLDANTEFVTGETVAASLDVTNKSAGEASVKLEITASSDTSENYFSLMAPDKKTFDLSDAKNSYPKYLMVDVYQQTGENQIATITVIDKNGNQSSGKTQANTTARSGEWSKIHVLLNSLTGDADMSKIVEIRIAFDDTGVYHLDNIFIGQSFANNVPDINKKGKH
;
A
#
# COMPACT_ATOMS: atom_id res chain seq x y z
N MET A 1 15.45 38.60 12.27
CA MET A 1 16.14 37.44 12.88
C MET A 1 16.96 36.74 11.81
N LYS A 2 18.10 36.14 12.17
CA LYS A 2 19.24 35.83 11.28
C LYS A 2 18.93 34.76 10.22
N LYS A 3 19.37 35.02 8.97
CA LYS A 3 19.39 34.10 7.81
C LYS A 3 20.22 32.83 8.10
N ARG A 4 19.77 31.66 7.67
CA ARG A 4 20.63 30.48 7.43
C ARG A 4 20.17 29.69 6.20
N VAL A 5 21.13 29.48 5.32
CA VAL A 5 21.16 28.60 4.14
C VAL A 5 21.91 27.34 4.57
N PHE A 6 21.49 26.12 4.25
CA PHE A 6 22.38 24.95 4.02
C PHE A 6 21.62 23.85 3.25
N PRO A 7 22.30 23.02 2.42
CA PRO A 7 21.73 22.29 1.30
C PRO A 7 21.32 20.86 1.62
N ILE A 8 20.53 20.34 0.67
CA ILE A 8 19.89 19.04 0.54
C ILE A 8 20.91 17.89 0.55
N PHE A 9 20.61 16.81 1.28
CA PHE A 9 21.06 15.46 0.94
C PHE A 9 19.91 14.46 1.12
N LEU A 10 19.56 13.82 0.00
CA LEU A 10 18.63 12.70 -0.12
C LEU A 10 19.29 11.41 0.39
N SER A 11 18.57 10.54 1.08
CA SER A 11 18.79 9.08 1.03
C SER A 11 17.85 8.31 1.98
N LEU A 12 17.16 7.31 1.43
CA LEU A 12 16.94 6.03 2.08
C LEU A 12 17.05 4.90 1.05
N LEU A 13 18.01 3.99 1.23
CA LEU A 13 17.95 2.58 0.85
C LEU A 13 19.08 1.87 1.59
N LEU A 14 18.84 0.64 2.03
CA LEU A 14 19.80 -0.22 2.70
C LEU A 14 20.95 -0.53 1.72
N ILE A 15 22.16 -0.04 2.01
CA ILE A 15 23.31 -0.03 1.09
C ILE A 15 24.23 -1.23 1.39
N ILE A 16 24.53 -2.07 0.40
CA ILE A 16 25.83 -2.75 0.41
C ILE A 16 26.88 -1.66 0.17
N SER A 17 28.05 -1.66 0.80
CA SER A 17 29.04 -0.59 0.54
C SER A 17 29.94 -0.94 -0.63
N LEU A 18 30.07 -0.02 -1.59
CA LEU A 18 31.23 0.01 -2.48
C LEU A 18 32.35 0.74 -1.80
N ILE A 19 33.55 0.18 -1.90
CA ILE A 19 34.69 0.74 -1.22
C ILE A 19 35.80 0.90 -2.24
N PRO A 20 36.44 2.08 -2.32
CA PRO A 20 37.60 2.27 -3.18
C PRO A 20 38.60 1.16 -2.94
N ALA A 21 38.88 0.41 -3.99
CA ALA A 21 39.78 -0.72 -3.92
C ALA A 21 41.22 -0.20 -4.10
N PRO A 22 42.18 -0.57 -3.22
CA PRO A 22 43.56 -0.22 -3.46
C PRO A 22 44.04 -1.02 -4.69
N ILE A 23 44.73 -0.34 -5.63
CA ILE A 23 45.14 -0.84 -6.96
C ILE A 23 46.04 -2.12 -6.91
N HIS A 24 46.34 -2.65 -5.72
CA HIS A 24 47.23 -3.80 -5.53
C HIS A 24 46.79 -4.70 -4.38
N ALA A 25 45.49 -4.74 -4.05
CA ALA A 25 45.05 -5.64 -2.99
C ALA A 25 45.02 -7.08 -3.49
N GLU A 26 45.93 -7.88 -2.96
CA GLU A 26 46.04 -9.29 -3.26
C GLU A 26 44.89 -10.08 -2.61
N ILE A 27 44.35 -11.04 -3.37
CA ILE A 27 43.44 -12.07 -2.86
C ILE A 27 44.11 -12.77 -1.68
N SER A 28 43.42 -12.85 -0.54
CA SER A 28 44.02 -13.27 0.72
C SER A 28 44.12 -14.79 0.83
N GLU A 29 45.03 -15.27 1.68
CA GLU A 29 45.17 -16.70 1.98
C GLU A 29 43.85 -17.24 2.59
N GLY A 30 43.17 -18.13 1.86
CA GLY A 30 41.86 -18.71 2.24
C GLY A 30 40.68 -18.24 1.39
N ASP A 31 40.88 -17.27 0.49
CA ASP A 31 39.90 -16.90 -0.54
C ASP A 31 39.92 -17.91 -1.70
N VAL A 32 38.80 -18.02 -2.42
CA VAL A 32 38.63 -18.90 -3.57
C VAL A 32 38.59 -18.05 -4.84
N LEU A 33 39.70 -17.99 -5.56
CA LEU A 33 39.78 -17.30 -6.85
C LEU A 33 38.82 -17.96 -7.85
N PHE A 34 37.98 -17.14 -8.48
CA PHE A 34 37.09 -17.57 -9.55
C PHE A 34 37.65 -17.16 -10.91
N GLN A 35 38.04 -15.88 -11.09
CA GLN A 35 38.57 -15.37 -12.34
C GLN A 35 39.41 -14.10 -12.16
N ASP A 36 40.63 -14.09 -12.69
CA ASP A 36 41.57 -12.95 -12.66
C ASP A 36 41.89 -12.38 -14.06
N PHE A 37 41.34 -12.97 -15.12
CA PHE A 37 41.51 -12.50 -16.51
C PHE A 37 42.93 -12.54 -17.09
N GLU A 38 43.86 -13.26 -16.45
CA GLU A 38 45.27 -13.34 -16.89
C GLU A 38 45.59 -14.53 -17.82
N GLY A 39 44.57 -15.27 -18.29
CA GLY A 39 44.73 -16.47 -19.12
C GLY A 39 44.67 -16.23 -20.65
N ASP A 40 45.14 -17.22 -21.43
CA ASP A 40 45.26 -17.14 -22.90
C ASP A 40 43.94 -17.44 -23.68
N SER A 41 42.79 -17.65 -23.02
CA SER A 41 41.53 -18.09 -23.67
C SER A 41 40.34 -17.20 -23.32
N PRO A 42 39.33 -17.03 -24.21
CA PRO A 42 38.11 -16.34 -23.86
C PRO A 42 37.32 -17.13 -22.82
N ILE A 43 37.11 -16.49 -21.68
CA ILE A 43 36.55 -17.03 -20.42
C ILE A 43 35.18 -16.44 -20.11
N PHE A 44 34.52 -15.84 -21.12
CA PHE A 44 33.20 -15.25 -20.98
C PHE A 44 32.37 -15.41 -22.27
N SER A 45 31.06 -15.23 -22.16
CA SER A 45 30.11 -15.19 -23.28
C SER A 45 29.23 -13.95 -23.22
N GLU A 46 28.94 -13.40 -24.41
CA GLU A 46 28.18 -12.17 -24.60
C GLU A 46 26.72 -12.47 -24.89
N THR A 47 25.83 -11.57 -24.45
CA THR A 47 24.43 -11.55 -24.88
C THR A 47 24.18 -10.44 -25.89
N ALA A 48 22.96 -10.34 -26.43
CA ALA A 48 22.61 -9.22 -27.30
C ALA A 48 22.87 -7.87 -26.59
N ASN A 49 23.26 -6.86 -27.35
CA ASN A 49 23.60 -5.52 -26.83
C ASN A 49 24.81 -5.46 -25.89
N THR A 50 25.71 -6.45 -25.92
CA THR A 50 26.96 -6.43 -25.14
C THR A 50 28.18 -6.75 -26.00
N ARG A 51 29.37 -6.35 -25.53
CA ARG A 51 30.69 -6.78 -26.04
C ARG A 51 31.64 -6.97 -24.86
N GLY A 52 32.44 -8.02 -24.88
CA GLY A 52 33.47 -8.31 -23.89
C GLY A 52 34.84 -8.39 -24.55
N THR A 53 35.87 -7.82 -23.94
CA THR A 53 37.25 -7.94 -24.43
C THR A 53 38.23 -7.93 -23.26
N ILE A 54 39.19 -8.84 -23.27
CA ILE A 54 40.32 -8.77 -22.31
C ILE A 54 41.26 -7.65 -22.75
N THR A 55 41.64 -6.77 -21.83
CA THR A 55 42.37 -5.55 -22.15
C THR A 55 43.37 -5.15 -21.08
N SER A 56 44.36 -4.35 -21.47
CA SER A 56 45.33 -3.70 -20.58
C SER A 56 45.08 -2.19 -20.39
N GLU A 57 43.94 -1.67 -20.88
CA GLU A 57 43.60 -0.24 -20.84
C GLU A 57 43.27 0.29 -19.43
N ASP A 58 42.60 -0.50 -18.60
CA ASP A 58 42.21 -0.14 -17.24
C ASP A 58 42.13 -1.43 -16.43
N VAL A 59 43.17 -1.70 -15.64
CA VAL A 59 43.43 -2.98 -14.98
C VAL A 59 43.47 -2.73 -13.49
N PHE A 60 42.75 -3.56 -12.73
CA PHE A 60 42.74 -3.42 -11.27
C PHE A 60 43.99 -4.06 -10.68
N SER A 61 44.31 -5.29 -11.08
CA SER A 61 45.52 -5.99 -10.67
C SER A 61 46.07 -6.85 -11.82
N GLY A 62 47.35 -7.23 -11.76
CA GLY A 62 47.96 -7.99 -12.86
C GLY A 62 48.23 -7.16 -14.12
N ASN A 63 47.95 -7.74 -15.28
CA ASN A 63 48.20 -7.14 -16.60
C ASN A 63 46.91 -6.91 -17.41
N ASN A 64 45.81 -7.58 -17.07
CA ASN A 64 44.60 -7.60 -17.87
C ASN A 64 43.34 -7.54 -17.02
N SER A 65 42.28 -6.94 -17.57
CA SER A 65 40.93 -6.96 -17.01
C SER A 65 39.91 -7.26 -18.11
N LEU A 66 38.66 -7.53 -17.72
CA LEU A 66 37.54 -7.64 -18.64
C LEU A 66 36.94 -6.25 -18.92
N LYS A 67 37.08 -5.76 -20.15
CA LYS A 67 36.29 -4.65 -20.68
C LYS A 67 34.92 -5.17 -21.12
N TYR A 68 33.90 -4.80 -20.37
CA TYR A 68 32.50 -5.10 -20.61
C TYR A 68 31.77 -3.86 -21.14
N GLU A 69 31.35 -3.87 -22.40
CA GLU A 69 30.62 -2.78 -23.03
C GLU A 69 29.13 -3.15 -23.20
N VAL A 70 28.25 -2.29 -22.69
CA VAL A 70 26.80 -2.35 -22.94
C VAL A 70 26.44 -1.35 -24.02
N LEU A 71 25.83 -1.82 -25.11
CA LEU A 71 25.62 -1.02 -26.32
C LEU A 71 24.33 -0.18 -26.30
N ALA A 72 23.35 -0.56 -25.47
CA ALA A 72 22.08 0.13 -25.35
C ALA A 72 21.53 0.00 -23.91
N SER A 73 20.98 1.08 -23.37
CA SER A 73 20.40 1.03 -22.03
C SER A 73 19.10 0.21 -21.98
N GLY A 74 18.89 -0.55 -20.92
CA GLY A 74 17.68 -1.35 -20.68
C GLY A 74 17.89 -2.39 -19.59
N ASP A 75 16.82 -3.05 -19.13
CA ASP A 75 16.92 -4.08 -18.09
C ASP A 75 17.71 -5.31 -18.58
N PRO A 76 18.86 -5.63 -17.98
CA PRO A 76 19.64 -6.78 -18.40
C PRO A 76 18.95 -8.08 -17.99
N ASN A 77 19.01 -9.07 -18.87
CA ASN A 77 18.43 -10.40 -18.71
C ASN A 77 19.33 -11.48 -19.32
N GLU A 78 18.85 -12.73 -19.37
CA GLU A 78 19.63 -13.87 -19.82
C GLU A 78 20.04 -13.80 -21.30
N THR A 79 19.36 -12.97 -22.08
CA THR A 79 19.50 -12.88 -23.55
C THR A 79 19.98 -11.52 -24.06
N ALA A 80 19.96 -10.48 -23.23
CA ALA A 80 20.42 -9.14 -23.59
C ALA A 80 20.97 -8.36 -22.38
N GLY A 81 22.01 -7.54 -22.60
CA GLY A 81 22.55 -6.62 -21.60
C GLY A 81 23.35 -7.27 -20.47
N SER A 82 23.76 -8.53 -20.60
CA SER A 82 24.59 -9.26 -19.62
C SER A 82 25.80 -9.97 -20.24
N ILE A 83 26.81 -10.25 -19.41
CA ILE A 83 27.99 -11.05 -19.74
C ILE A 83 28.12 -12.21 -18.73
N SER A 84 28.36 -13.42 -19.23
CA SER A 84 28.52 -14.63 -18.42
C SER A 84 29.98 -15.02 -18.37
N ILE A 85 30.58 -15.07 -17.17
CA ILE A 85 32.01 -15.28 -16.94
C ILE A 85 32.21 -16.66 -16.32
N ALA A 86 33.04 -17.49 -16.96
CA ALA A 86 33.39 -18.82 -16.49
C ALA A 86 34.55 -18.80 -15.51
N ALA A 87 34.55 -19.77 -14.60
CA ALA A 87 35.67 -20.00 -13.68
C ALA A 87 36.96 -20.33 -14.45
N LYS A 88 38.09 -19.77 -14.00
CA LYS A 88 39.41 -19.89 -14.64
C LYS A 88 39.86 -21.33 -14.84
N ASP A 89 39.79 -22.12 -13.77
CA ASP A 89 40.30 -23.50 -13.72
C ASP A 89 39.17 -24.53 -13.51
N GLY A 90 37.97 -24.25 -14.03
CA GLY A 90 36.77 -25.05 -13.80
C GLY A 90 36.02 -24.69 -12.52
N ALA A 91 34.90 -25.37 -12.27
CA ALA A 91 33.99 -25.03 -11.17
C ALA A 91 34.69 -25.00 -9.80
N VAL A 92 34.34 -24.02 -8.96
CA VAL A 92 34.99 -23.77 -7.67
C VAL A 92 34.07 -24.08 -6.49
N ASP A 93 34.66 -24.46 -5.36
CA ASP A 93 33.95 -24.67 -4.11
C ASP A 93 33.88 -23.37 -3.30
N ALA A 94 32.72 -22.73 -3.31
CA ALA A 94 32.39 -21.55 -2.52
C ALA A 94 31.51 -21.88 -1.30
N SER A 95 31.31 -23.18 -0.97
CA SER A 95 30.34 -23.61 0.05
C SER A 95 30.68 -23.14 1.47
N ALA A 96 31.96 -22.93 1.76
CA ALA A 96 32.44 -22.41 3.03
C ALA A 96 32.56 -20.86 3.06
N MET A 97 32.32 -20.19 1.93
CA MET A 97 32.49 -18.75 1.77
C MET A 97 31.24 -17.99 2.19
N LYS A 98 31.39 -16.68 2.42
CA LYS A 98 30.28 -15.79 2.81
C LYS A 98 29.96 -14.74 1.76
N TYR A 99 30.93 -14.34 0.94
CA TYR A 99 30.79 -13.25 -0.01
C TYR A 99 31.35 -13.64 -1.38
N LEU A 100 30.66 -13.20 -2.45
CA LEU A 100 31.22 -13.03 -3.79
C LEU A 100 31.78 -11.61 -3.87
N ILE A 101 33.03 -11.48 -4.31
CA ILE A 101 33.72 -10.19 -4.43
C ILE A 101 34.29 -10.09 -5.84
N PHE A 102 34.16 -8.91 -6.45
CA PHE A 102 34.91 -8.55 -7.65
C PHE A 102 35.21 -7.05 -7.69
N SER A 103 36.27 -6.69 -8.38
CA SER A 103 36.63 -5.30 -8.64
C SER A 103 35.92 -4.81 -9.88
N ILE A 104 35.34 -3.60 -9.81
CA ILE A 104 34.69 -2.97 -10.96
C ILE A 104 35.04 -1.48 -11.05
N ASN A 105 35.30 -1.00 -12.27
CA ASN A 105 35.39 0.41 -12.61
C ASN A 105 34.34 0.77 -13.66
N ASP A 106 33.42 1.64 -13.28
CA ASP A 106 32.32 2.12 -14.13
C ASP A 106 32.65 3.49 -14.73
N THR A 107 32.75 3.58 -16.06
CA THR A 107 33.09 4.84 -16.75
C THR A 107 31.90 5.78 -16.98
N GLN A 108 30.67 5.31 -16.81
CA GLN A 108 29.44 6.07 -17.04
C GLN A 108 28.95 6.73 -15.75
N GLY A 109 28.85 5.95 -14.67
CA GLY A 109 28.56 6.37 -13.29
C GLY A 109 27.30 5.76 -12.66
N SER A 110 27.31 5.61 -11.32
CA SER A 110 26.18 5.32 -10.42
C SER A 110 25.18 4.24 -10.84
N ASN A 111 25.69 3.12 -11.36
CA ASN A 111 24.89 1.96 -11.79
C ASN A 111 24.83 0.85 -10.73
N THR A 112 23.64 0.38 -10.38
CA THR A 112 23.48 -0.93 -9.72
C THR A 112 23.75 -2.04 -10.73
N ILE A 113 24.07 -3.26 -10.26
CA ILE A 113 24.44 -4.38 -11.13
C ILE A 113 23.54 -5.59 -10.89
N LYS A 114 23.13 -6.32 -11.93
CA LYS A 114 22.47 -7.63 -11.76
C LYS A 114 23.51 -8.73 -11.71
N VAL A 115 23.34 -9.68 -10.78
CA VAL A 115 24.23 -10.84 -10.65
C VAL A 115 23.44 -12.12 -10.47
N SER A 116 23.91 -13.20 -11.10
CA SER A 116 23.49 -14.57 -10.79
C SER A 116 24.69 -15.52 -10.80
N LEU A 117 24.56 -16.61 -10.05
CA LEU A 117 25.51 -17.71 -10.05
C LEU A 117 24.91 -18.92 -10.74
N THR A 118 25.73 -19.70 -11.44
CA THR A 118 25.35 -21.00 -12.02
C THR A 118 26.30 -22.08 -11.52
N ASP A 119 25.75 -23.24 -11.14
CA ASP A 119 26.56 -24.40 -10.76
C ASP A 119 26.95 -25.29 -11.95
N ALA A 120 27.82 -26.27 -11.76
CA ALA A 120 28.28 -27.17 -12.81
C ALA A 120 27.17 -28.08 -13.39
N SER A 121 25.99 -28.14 -12.77
CA SER A 121 24.81 -28.83 -13.32
C SER A 121 24.01 -27.98 -14.31
N GLY A 122 24.35 -26.69 -14.42
CA GLY A 122 23.64 -25.72 -15.25
C GLY A 122 22.46 -25.05 -14.56
N LYS A 123 22.33 -25.20 -13.23
CA LYS A 123 21.28 -24.53 -12.47
C LYS A 123 21.75 -23.14 -12.05
N SER A 124 20.93 -22.13 -12.32
CA SER A 124 21.22 -20.73 -12.00
C SER A 124 20.33 -20.20 -10.88
N THR A 125 20.85 -19.25 -10.10
CA THR A 125 20.05 -18.44 -9.19
C THR A 125 19.23 -17.40 -9.96
N SER A 126 18.28 -16.73 -9.30
CA SER A 126 17.62 -15.56 -9.88
C SER A 126 18.63 -14.48 -10.26
N PHE A 127 18.46 -13.87 -11.45
CA PHE A 127 19.27 -12.76 -11.92
C PHE A 127 18.73 -11.44 -11.36
N GLY A 128 19.17 -11.10 -10.15
CA GLY A 128 18.62 -10.01 -9.35
C GLY A 128 19.57 -8.82 -9.22
N TRP A 129 18.99 -7.62 -9.09
CA TRP A 129 19.73 -6.40 -8.79
C TRP A 129 20.42 -6.51 -7.43
N GLN A 130 21.71 -6.17 -7.44
CA GLN A 130 22.51 -5.97 -6.25
C GLN A 130 22.69 -4.46 -6.08
N SER A 131 22.70 -4.03 -4.83
CA SER A 131 23.07 -2.67 -4.44
C SER A 131 24.53 -2.65 -3.94
N PRO A 132 25.17 -1.48 -3.78
CA PRO A 132 24.70 -0.15 -4.18
C PRO A 132 25.15 0.18 -5.62
N SER A 133 24.87 1.40 -6.08
CA SER A 133 25.37 1.91 -7.36
C SER A 133 26.88 2.16 -7.38
N THR A 134 27.58 1.72 -8.43
CA THR A 134 29.01 1.96 -8.73
C THR A 134 29.44 3.43 -8.59
N THR A 135 30.72 3.67 -8.28
CA THR A 135 31.27 5.04 -8.31
C THR A 135 31.95 5.29 -9.66
N LYS A 136 31.57 6.38 -10.33
CA LYS A 136 32.12 6.73 -11.64
C LYS A 136 33.65 6.87 -11.59
N ASN A 137 34.34 6.24 -12.54
CA ASN A 137 35.79 6.30 -12.75
C ASN A 137 36.61 5.96 -11.50
N THR A 138 36.13 5.01 -10.69
CA THR A 138 36.82 4.56 -9.48
C THR A 138 36.68 3.05 -9.38
N TRP A 139 37.81 2.35 -9.23
CA TRP A 139 37.82 0.94 -8.88
C TRP A 139 37.25 0.73 -7.49
N VAL A 140 36.24 -0.12 -7.39
CA VAL A 140 35.56 -0.45 -6.15
C VAL A 140 35.36 -1.95 -6.02
N TYR A 141 35.40 -2.45 -4.78
CA TYR A 141 34.94 -3.81 -4.51
C TYR A 141 33.43 -3.87 -4.52
N TYR A 142 32.88 -4.72 -5.39
CA TYR A 142 31.49 -5.12 -5.37
C TYR A 142 31.34 -6.35 -4.46
N GLN A 143 30.64 -6.22 -3.34
CA GLN A 143 30.59 -7.23 -2.26
C GLN A 143 29.19 -7.82 -2.12
N ILE A 144 28.97 -9.08 -2.50
CA ILE A 144 27.64 -9.68 -2.52
C ILE A 144 27.57 -10.83 -1.52
N PRO A 145 26.70 -10.77 -0.49
CA PRO A 145 26.49 -11.90 0.41
C PRO A 145 26.03 -13.15 -0.34
N LEU A 146 26.68 -14.29 -0.10
CA LEU A 146 26.30 -15.56 -0.72
C LEU A 146 24.92 -16.04 -0.27
N SER A 147 24.40 -15.54 0.85
CA SER A 147 23.01 -15.74 1.26
C SER A 147 21.98 -15.19 0.27
N ASN A 148 22.38 -14.27 -0.62
CA ASN A 148 21.51 -13.74 -1.68
C ASN A 148 21.30 -14.78 -2.80
N PHE A 149 22.14 -15.81 -2.87
CA PHE A 149 22.14 -16.83 -3.88
C PHE A 149 21.60 -18.13 -3.28
N SER A 150 20.42 -18.56 -3.74
CA SER A 150 19.78 -19.78 -3.27
C SER A 150 19.42 -20.71 -4.42
N GLY A 151 19.31 -22.01 -4.10
CA GLY A 151 18.87 -23.01 -5.06
C GLY A 151 19.95 -23.57 -5.96
N ILE A 152 21.24 -23.27 -5.77
CA ILE A 152 22.35 -23.88 -6.53
C ILE A 152 23.30 -24.67 -5.62
N ASP A 153 24.14 -25.52 -6.21
CA ASP A 153 25.25 -26.17 -5.48
C ASP A 153 26.48 -25.25 -5.39
N LEU A 154 26.66 -24.61 -4.23
CA LEU A 154 27.79 -23.72 -3.96
C LEU A 154 29.15 -24.44 -3.92
N ALA A 155 29.19 -25.77 -3.84
CA ALA A 155 30.44 -26.51 -3.93
C ALA A 155 30.98 -26.63 -5.37
N ASN A 156 30.17 -26.26 -6.36
CA ASN A 156 30.49 -26.43 -7.78
C ASN A 156 30.07 -25.20 -8.62
N VAL A 157 30.40 -23.99 -8.18
CA VAL A 157 30.05 -22.76 -8.91
C VAL A 157 30.89 -22.66 -10.19
N SER A 158 30.23 -22.56 -11.35
CA SER A 158 30.88 -22.63 -12.67
C SER A 158 30.82 -21.32 -13.47
N GLU A 159 29.79 -20.49 -13.25
CA GLU A 159 29.60 -19.22 -13.96
C GLU A 159 29.11 -18.11 -13.01
N VAL A 160 29.63 -16.90 -13.22
CA VAL A 160 29.13 -15.64 -12.66
C VAL A 160 28.60 -14.78 -13.82
N ARG A 161 27.31 -14.46 -13.80
CA ARG A 161 26.69 -13.57 -14.79
C ARG A 161 26.54 -12.17 -14.21
N ILE A 162 26.87 -11.17 -15.01
CA ILE A 162 26.86 -9.75 -14.63
C ILE A 162 26.09 -8.93 -15.68
N GLY A 163 25.19 -8.05 -15.25
CA GLY A 163 24.40 -7.18 -16.14
C GLY A 163 24.33 -5.74 -15.66
N GLN A 164 24.27 -4.80 -16.60
CA GLN A 164 24.24 -3.35 -16.33
C GLN A 164 23.10 -2.70 -17.11
N TRP A 165 22.37 -1.78 -16.48
CA TRP A 165 21.26 -1.09 -17.15
C TRP A 165 21.74 -0.11 -18.20
N ASN A 166 22.75 0.70 -17.89
CA ASN A 166 23.14 1.80 -18.76
C ASN A 166 24.13 1.35 -19.84
N SER A 167 23.94 1.86 -21.06
CA SER A 167 24.94 1.72 -22.11
C SER A 167 26.25 2.39 -21.70
N GLY A 168 27.36 1.72 -21.94
CA GLY A 168 28.71 2.25 -21.72
C GLY A 168 29.74 1.18 -21.40
N VAL A 169 30.89 1.60 -20.88
CA VAL A 169 32.05 0.74 -20.65
C VAL A 169 32.28 0.51 -19.16
N TYR A 170 32.45 -0.75 -18.80
CA TYR A 170 32.74 -1.22 -17.45
C TYR A 170 33.99 -2.10 -17.50
N TYR A 171 34.88 -1.96 -16.53
CA TYR A 171 36.03 -2.85 -16.38
C TYR A 171 35.81 -3.72 -15.15
N ILE A 172 35.95 -5.04 -15.29
CA ILE A 172 35.76 -6.02 -14.23
C ILE A 172 37.05 -6.80 -14.06
N ASP A 173 37.44 -7.03 -12.81
CA ASP A 173 38.68 -7.71 -12.47
C ASP A 173 38.55 -8.48 -11.16
N ASP A 174 39.46 -9.44 -10.92
CA ASP A 174 39.58 -10.22 -9.69
C ASP A 174 38.25 -10.68 -9.07
N ILE A 175 37.57 -11.63 -9.72
CA ILE A 175 36.38 -12.30 -9.17
C ILE A 175 36.83 -13.42 -8.24
N TYR A 176 36.37 -13.41 -6.99
CA TYR A 176 36.68 -14.43 -6.00
C TYR A 176 35.60 -14.54 -4.93
N PHE A 177 35.66 -15.61 -4.13
CA PHE A 177 34.81 -15.80 -2.96
C PHE A 177 35.64 -15.71 -1.68
N SER A 178 35.07 -15.12 -0.63
CA SER A 178 35.77 -14.96 0.66
C SER A 178 34.85 -15.23 1.85
N THR A 179 35.48 -15.60 2.97
CA THR A 179 34.82 -15.69 4.28
C THR A 179 34.70 -14.34 4.99
N LYS A 180 35.37 -13.29 4.49
CA LYS A 180 35.41 -11.94 5.06
C LYS A 180 35.23 -10.90 3.96
N ASN A 181 34.69 -9.73 4.29
CA ASN A 181 34.83 -8.58 3.39
C ASN A 181 36.30 -8.14 3.32
N PRO A 182 36.77 -7.46 2.26
CA PRO A 182 38.07 -6.80 2.25
C PRO A 182 38.24 -5.82 3.42
N PRO A 183 39.46 -5.64 3.97
CA PRO A 183 39.69 -4.72 5.09
C PRO A 183 39.51 -3.28 4.60
N VAL A 184 38.57 -2.57 5.22
CA VAL A 184 38.15 -1.25 4.74
C VAL A 184 38.28 -0.20 5.84
N PRO A 185 38.76 1.02 5.53
CA PRO A 185 38.71 2.11 6.49
C PRO A 185 37.26 2.39 6.89
N LEU A 186 36.94 2.17 8.16
CA LEU A 186 35.60 2.41 8.68
C LEU A 186 35.37 3.91 8.85
N VAL A 187 34.30 4.40 8.23
CA VAL A 187 33.89 5.80 8.34
C VAL A 187 32.95 5.93 9.52
N ALA A 188 33.21 6.92 10.36
CA ALA A 188 32.38 7.26 11.51
C ALA A 188 30.92 7.54 11.07
N PRO A 189 29.90 7.10 11.84
CA PRO A 189 28.51 7.31 11.45
C PRO A 189 28.10 8.78 11.60
N THR A 190 27.34 9.30 10.64
CA THR A 190 26.72 10.64 10.70
C THR A 190 25.39 10.58 11.47
N ALA A 191 24.95 11.68 12.08
CA ALA A 191 23.62 11.78 12.69
C ALA A 191 22.89 13.06 12.28
N THR A 192 21.58 13.16 12.59
CA THR A 192 20.83 14.43 12.56
C THR A 192 21.69 15.55 13.19
N PRO A 193 21.79 16.75 12.59
CA PRO A 193 22.73 17.77 13.07
C PRO A 193 22.62 18.04 14.57
N SER A 194 23.71 17.88 15.32
CA SER A 194 23.72 18.21 16.75
C SER A 194 23.55 19.72 16.97
N GLY A 195 22.93 20.12 18.07
CA GLY A 195 22.67 21.52 18.36
C GLY A 195 21.55 21.71 19.37
N GLU A 196 20.94 22.88 19.29
CA GLU A 196 19.83 23.29 20.15
C GLU A 196 18.49 22.99 19.48
N TYR A 197 17.60 22.33 20.22
CA TYR A 197 16.28 21.89 19.79
C TYR A 197 15.23 22.29 20.84
N GLU A 198 14.00 22.57 20.43
CA GLU A 198 12.88 22.84 21.35
C GLU A 198 12.06 21.57 21.57
N ASP A 199 11.59 21.37 22.80
CA ASP A 199 10.76 20.26 23.29
C ASP A 199 11.41 18.87 23.20
N TYR A 200 11.82 18.44 22.00
CA TYR A 200 12.49 17.18 21.74
C TYR A 200 13.27 17.22 20.41
N VAL A 201 14.14 16.24 20.20
CA VAL A 201 14.77 15.97 18.90
C VAL A 201 14.60 14.51 18.51
N VAL A 202 14.28 14.29 17.23
CA VAL A 202 14.32 12.97 16.61
C VAL A 202 15.63 12.84 15.82
N VAL A 203 16.40 11.82 16.14
CA VAL A 203 17.75 11.59 15.63
C VAL A 203 17.78 10.35 14.75
N GLU A 204 18.21 10.55 13.51
CA GLU A 204 18.58 9.48 12.60
C GLU A 204 20.11 9.34 12.60
N VAL A 205 20.61 8.11 12.70
CA VAL A 205 22.03 7.79 12.56
C VAL A 205 22.24 7.04 11.25
N LYS A 206 23.16 7.53 10.41
CA LYS A 206 23.48 7.00 9.09
C LYS A 206 24.92 6.54 9.01
N SER A 207 25.16 5.42 8.33
CA SER A 207 26.50 4.91 8.01
C SER A 207 26.68 4.82 6.50
N GLN A 208 27.87 5.17 6.01
CA GLN A 208 28.29 4.88 4.63
C GLN A 208 28.53 3.37 4.40
N HIS A 209 28.68 2.61 5.47
CA HIS A 209 28.85 1.16 5.50
C HIS A 209 27.57 0.49 6.00
N SER A 210 26.51 0.52 5.20
CA SER A 210 25.17 0.07 5.61
C SER A 210 25.06 -1.42 5.99
N ASN A 211 26.02 -2.26 5.59
CA ASN A 211 26.08 -3.67 5.98
C ASN A 211 26.66 -3.88 7.39
N PHE A 212 27.25 -2.85 8.00
CA PHE A 212 27.87 -2.95 9.31
C PHE A 212 26.97 -2.36 10.40
N PRO A 213 26.77 -3.07 11.53
CA PRO A 213 25.95 -2.57 12.62
C PRO A 213 26.55 -1.29 13.21
N ILE A 214 25.66 -0.35 13.55
CA ILE A 214 26.00 0.84 14.31
C ILE A 214 25.68 0.56 15.77
N PHE A 215 26.65 0.82 16.65
CA PHE A 215 26.46 0.76 18.10
C PHE A 215 26.58 2.15 18.70
N TYR A 216 25.74 2.44 19.70
CA TYR A 216 25.70 3.76 20.32
C TYR A 216 25.52 3.70 21.83
N THR A 217 25.88 4.81 22.47
CA THR A 217 25.70 5.08 23.90
C THR A 217 25.18 6.51 24.09
N THR A 218 24.43 6.73 25.16
CA THR A 218 23.90 8.05 25.56
C THR A 218 24.36 8.47 26.97
N ASP A 219 25.13 7.62 27.64
CA ASP A 219 25.70 7.86 28.98
C ASP A 219 27.12 8.44 28.94
N GLY A 220 27.61 8.76 27.73
CA GLY A 220 28.95 9.29 27.49
C GLY A 220 30.08 8.26 27.42
N SER A 221 29.81 6.97 27.66
CA SER A 221 30.79 5.89 27.48
C SER A 221 31.14 5.67 26.00
N THR A 222 32.28 5.04 25.70
CA THR A 222 32.66 4.72 24.31
C THR A 222 31.85 3.51 23.84
N PRO A 223 31.11 3.59 22.72
CA PRO A 223 30.34 2.47 22.21
C PRO A 223 31.22 1.29 21.77
N ASP A 224 30.72 0.08 22.01
CA ASP A 224 31.30 -1.19 21.56
C ASP A 224 30.18 -2.20 21.19
N LYS A 225 30.54 -3.41 20.78
CA LYS A 225 29.57 -4.47 20.41
C LYS A 225 28.66 -4.97 21.54
N SER A 226 28.89 -4.54 22.79
CA SER A 226 28.00 -4.80 23.93
C SER A 226 27.03 -3.64 24.19
N SER A 227 27.25 -2.50 23.55
CA SER A 227 26.38 -1.32 23.61
C SER A 227 25.08 -1.53 22.82
N THR A 228 24.20 -0.52 22.82
CA THR A 228 22.91 -0.64 22.13
C THR A 228 23.12 -0.58 20.62
N GLN A 229 22.61 -1.57 19.89
CA GLN A 229 22.60 -1.55 18.43
C GLN A 229 21.51 -0.60 17.92
N TYR A 230 21.89 0.33 17.05
CA TYR A 230 20.96 1.23 16.38
C TYR A 230 20.09 0.46 15.39
N SER A 231 18.77 0.60 15.52
CA SER A 231 17.77 -0.14 14.72
C SER A 231 16.65 0.75 14.16
N GLY A 232 16.67 2.05 14.43
CA GLY A 232 15.66 3.00 14.00
C GLY A 232 15.84 4.37 14.64
N LEU A 233 14.97 5.31 14.30
CA LEU A 233 14.99 6.68 14.81
C LEU A 233 14.99 6.71 16.35
N LEU A 234 15.79 7.61 16.91
CA LEU A 234 15.87 7.87 18.35
C LEU A 234 15.11 9.15 18.68
N ARG A 235 14.49 9.21 19.86
CA ARG A 235 13.93 10.44 20.43
C ARG A 235 14.74 10.84 21.66
N PHE A 236 15.13 12.10 21.74
CA PHE A 236 15.70 12.70 22.96
C PHE A 236 14.81 13.85 23.42
N ASP A 237 14.27 13.72 24.63
CA ASP A 237 13.48 14.77 25.32
C ASP A 237 14.34 15.61 26.28
N ASN A 238 15.63 15.29 26.40
CA ASN A 238 16.58 15.91 27.32
C ASN A 238 17.94 16.08 26.65
N ASN A 239 18.78 16.92 27.26
CA ASN A 239 20.17 17.05 26.86
C ASN A 239 20.85 15.68 26.81
N THR A 240 21.38 15.33 25.64
CA THR A 240 21.91 14.00 25.36
C THR A 240 23.21 14.10 24.60
N THR A 241 24.25 13.43 25.11
CA THR A 241 25.49 13.16 24.39
C THR A 241 25.38 11.80 23.70
N LEU A 242 25.15 11.80 22.39
CA LEU A 242 25.13 10.57 21.59
C LEU A 242 26.53 10.26 21.10
N LYS A 243 27.05 9.08 21.44
CA LYS A 243 28.26 8.53 20.82
C LYS A 243 27.90 7.33 19.96
N ALA A 244 28.48 7.24 18.76
CA ALA A 244 28.20 6.14 17.84
C ALA A 244 29.44 5.67 17.08
N VAL A 245 29.50 4.37 16.82
CA VAL A 245 30.54 3.71 16.01
C VAL A 245 29.91 2.75 15.00
N VAL A 246 30.56 2.58 13.85
CA VAL A 246 30.31 1.46 12.95
C VAL A 246 31.21 0.30 13.38
N TYR A 247 30.66 -0.91 13.51
CA TYR A 247 31.41 -2.12 13.89
C TYR A 247 31.52 -3.09 12.72
N ASN A 248 32.75 -3.49 12.38
CA ASN A 248 33.00 -4.53 11.40
C ASN A 248 33.21 -5.90 12.10
N PRO A 249 32.26 -6.84 11.98
CA PRO A 249 32.35 -8.13 12.64
C PRO A 249 33.44 -9.05 12.07
N ASP A 250 33.85 -8.86 10.81
CA ASP A 250 34.83 -9.75 10.14
C ASP A 250 36.27 -9.52 10.63
N TYR A 251 36.56 -8.31 11.14
CA TYR A 251 37.87 -7.90 11.65
C TYR A 251 37.86 -7.49 13.12
N ASP A 252 36.71 -7.59 13.80
CA ASP A 252 36.50 -7.12 15.17
C ASP A 252 37.01 -5.69 15.39
N SER A 253 36.71 -4.80 14.43
CA SER A 253 37.21 -3.42 14.40
C SER A 253 36.07 -2.40 14.39
N TYR A 254 36.38 -1.18 14.84
CA TYR A 254 35.43 -0.07 14.95
C TYR A 254 35.90 1.12 14.11
N SER A 255 34.96 1.93 13.63
CA SER A 255 35.25 3.27 13.13
C SER A 255 35.77 4.18 14.25
N ASP A 256 36.21 5.38 13.88
CA ASP A 256 36.29 6.48 14.84
C ASP A 256 34.94 6.72 15.52
N VAL A 257 34.98 7.18 16.77
CA VAL A 257 33.78 7.51 17.55
C VAL A 257 33.24 8.85 17.08
N SER A 258 32.00 8.86 16.60
CA SER A 258 31.26 10.11 16.38
C SER A 258 30.60 10.54 17.68
N THR A 259 30.67 11.82 18.02
CA THR A 259 30.05 12.41 19.22
C THR A 259 29.16 13.57 18.80
N TYR A 260 27.91 13.54 19.25
CA TYR A 260 26.88 14.54 18.96
C TYR A 260 26.29 15.05 20.28
N GLU A 261 26.24 16.36 20.44
CA GLU A 261 25.66 17.01 21.61
C GLU A 261 24.31 17.61 21.25
N TYR A 262 23.24 17.00 21.75
CA TYR A 262 21.89 17.53 21.61
C TYR A 262 21.55 18.29 22.88
N ILE A 263 21.34 19.59 22.73
CA ILE A 263 20.81 20.44 23.78
C ILE A 263 19.32 20.57 23.46
N VAL A 264 18.50 19.92 24.28
CA VAL A 264 17.06 20.06 24.17
C VAL A 264 16.68 21.17 25.13
N HIS A 265 16.50 22.34 24.56
CA HIS A 265 15.85 23.42 25.25
C HIS A 265 14.44 23.01 25.52
N THR A 266 14.17 23.06 26.79
CA THR A 266 12.87 22.89 27.35
C THR A 266 12.24 24.27 27.61
N ASP A 267 12.84 25.31 26.99
CA ASP A 267 12.65 26.74 27.26
C ASP A 267 11.59 27.35 26.34
N SER A 268 10.34 26.99 26.59
CA SER A 268 9.31 28.02 26.68
C SER A 268 8.64 27.90 28.03
N ASP A 269 8.43 29.03 28.71
CA ASP A 269 7.86 29.18 30.05
C ASP A 269 6.85 28.07 30.33
N SER A 270 7.31 27.03 31.04
CA SER A 270 6.60 25.84 31.52
C SER A 270 6.58 24.57 30.67
N GLN A 271 7.42 23.62 31.04
CA GLN A 271 7.15 22.22 30.73
C GLN A 271 5.99 21.67 31.54
N LYS A 272 4.83 21.92 30.96
CA LYS A 272 3.52 21.44 31.32
C LYS A 272 3.61 19.93 31.54
N PRO A 273 3.17 19.41 32.69
CA PRO A 273 3.04 17.97 32.83
C PRO A 273 2.11 17.46 31.71
N MET A 274 2.40 16.27 31.20
CA MET A 274 1.57 15.53 30.24
C MET A 274 0.68 14.54 30.99
N ALA A 275 -0.39 14.07 30.35
CA ALA A 275 -1.30 13.08 30.92
C ALA A 275 -1.55 11.93 29.94
N THR A 276 -1.40 10.70 30.41
CA THR A 276 -1.69 9.47 29.65
C THR A 276 -2.74 8.64 30.41
N PRO A 277 -3.84 8.20 29.77
CA PRO A 277 -4.21 8.53 28.38
C PRO A 277 -4.50 10.02 28.21
N ILE A 278 -4.40 10.52 26.98
CA ILE A 278 -4.73 11.92 26.66
C ILE A 278 -6.12 12.29 27.18
N SER A 279 -6.36 13.58 27.46
CA SER A 279 -7.67 14.00 27.95
C SER A 279 -8.76 13.84 26.89
N GLY A 280 -9.99 13.56 27.29
CA GLY A 280 -11.11 13.42 26.34
C GLY A 280 -12.31 12.71 26.94
N THR A 281 -13.21 12.27 26.07
CA THR A 281 -14.36 11.47 26.47
C THR A 281 -14.04 9.98 26.39
N TYR A 282 -14.46 9.24 27.42
CA TYR A 282 -14.28 7.80 27.58
C TYR A 282 -15.57 7.19 28.12
N ALA A 283 -15.85 5.92 27.83
CA ALA A 283 -17.02 5.24 28.41
C ALA A 283 -16.74 4.62 29.79
N GLU A 284 -15.49 4.23 30.04
CA GLU A 284 -15.06 3.60 31.30
C GLU A 284 -14.13 4.51 32.12
N PRO A 285 -14.05 4.33 33.45
CA PRO A 285 -13.09 5.05 34.28
C PRO A 285 -11.66 4.93 33.76
N GLN A 286 -10.90 6.03 33.79
CA GLN A 286 -9.53 6.08 33.31
C GLN A 286 -8.54 6.11 34.49
N VAL A 287 -7.39 5.46 34.31
CA VAL A 287 -6.24 5.56 35.22
C VAL A 287 -5.23 6.49 34.57
N VAL A 288 -5.21 7.74 35.01
CA VAL A 288 -4.42 8.81 34.41
C VAL A 288 -3.08 8.93 35.10
N SER A 289 -2.01 8.72 34.34
CA SER A 289 -0.64 8.99 34.76
C SER A 289 -0.25 10.39 34.32
N LEU A 290 0.37 11.15 35.23
CA LEU A 290 1.03 12.42 34.90
C LEU A 290 2.52 12.19 34.75
N SER A 291 3.12 12.80 33.75
CA SER A 291 4.55 12.76 33.49
C SER A 291 5.08 14.15 33.16
N THR A 292 6.38 14.33 33.30
CA THR A 292 7.09 15.53 32.86
C THR A 292 8.45 15.10 32.35
N ILE A 293 8.93 15.74 31.30
CA ILE A 293 10.27 15.48 30.77
C ILE A 293 11.36 16.19 31.60
N VAL A 294 10.97 17.11 32.50
CA VAL A 294 11.90 17.78 33.42
C VAL A 294 12.42 16.78 34.46
N SER A 295 13.67 16.37 34.29
CA SER A 295 14.34 15.47 35.22
C SER A 295 14.31 16.01 36.66
N ASP A 296 14.05 15.11 37.62
CA ASP A 296 13.95 15.40 39.07
C ASP A 296 12.90 16.47 39.46
N ALA A 297 11.96 16.81 38.56
CA ALA A 297 10.88 17.75 38.88
C ALA A 297 9.72 17.07 39.60
N LYS A 298 8.95 17.88 40.35
CA LYS A 298 7.73 17.46 41.02
C LYS A 298 6.50 17.95 40.29
N ILE A 299 5.47 17.12 40.19
CA ILE A 299 4.18 17.51 39.60
C ILE A 299 3.18 17.74 40.73
N TYR A 300 2.46 18.86 40.67
CA TYR A 300 1.37 19.20 41.60
C TYR A 300 0.07 19.38 40.83
N TYR A 301 -1.04 18.88 41.37
CA TYR A 301 -2.31 18.86 40.64
C TYR A 301 -3.56 19.13 41.49
N THR A 302 -4.64 19.45 40.79
CA THR A 302 -6.00 19.63 41.30
C THR A 302 -6.98 18.89 40.38
N LEU A 303 -8.10 18.42 40.94
CA LEU A 303 -9.14 17.66 40.21
C LEU A 303 -10.46 18.41 40.07
N ASP A 304 -10.57 19.57 40.72
CA ASP A 304 -11.76 20.42 40.74
C ASP A 304 -11.66 21.60 39.75
N GLY A 305 -10.61 21.64 38.93
CA GLY A 305 -10.34 22.72 37.99
C GLY A 305 -9.76 24.00 38.62
N SER A 306 -9.47 24.02 39.92
CA SER A 306 -8.72 25.12 40.55
C SER A 306 -7.27 25.16 40.05
N THR A 307 -6.61 26.32 40.05
CA THR A 307 -5.21 26.43 39.63
C THR A 307 -4.30 25.76 40.67
N PRO A 308 -3.49 24.75 40.29
CA PRO A 308 -2.58 24.09 41.23
C PRO A 308 -1.43 25.03 41.65
N THR A 309 -0.89 24.79 42.84
CA THR A 309 0.30 25.45 43.40
C THR A 309 1.17 24.42 44.10
N VAL A 310 2.34 24.81 44.62
CA VAL A 310 3.19 23.92 45.46
C VAL A 310 2.51 23.40 46.72
N SER A 311 1.38 24.00 47.14
CA SER A 311 0.55 23.51 48.25
C SER A 311 -0.53 22.51 47.83
N SER A 312 -0.73 22.32 46.53
CA SER A 312 -1.63 21.31 45.98
C SER A 312 -1.08 19.90 46.20
N LYS A 313 -1.81 18.88 45.74
CA LYS A 313 -1.40 17.49 45.93
C LYS A 313 -0.23 17.15 45.01
N GLU A 314 0.87 16.66 45.58
CA GLU A 314 2.00 16.11 44.83
C GLU A 314 1.57 14.80 44.15
N TYR A 315 1.90 14.64 42.87
CA TYR A 315 1.64 13.42 42.11
C TYR A 315 2.71 12.38 42.43
N THR A 316 2.28 11.24 43.00
CA THR A 316 3.16 10.13 43.40
C THR A 316 2.69 8.78 42.87
N ALA A 317 1.47 8.71 42.32
CA ALA A 317 0.87 7.51 41.75
C ALA A 317 -0.28 7.90 40.80
N PRO A 318 -0.64 7.04 39.82
CA PRO A 318 -1.72 7.30 38.88
C PRO A 318 -3.07 7.65 39.53
N ILE A 319 -3.86 8.49 38.86
CA ILE A 319 -5.11 9.06 39.33
C ILE A 319 -6.29 8.36 38.64
N THR A 320 -7.18 7.74 39.42
CA THR A 320 -8.43 7.19 38.85
C THR A 320 -9.47 8.29 38.66
N ILE A 321 -9.93 8.48 37.41
CA ILE A 321 -11.00 9.40 37.04
C ILE A 321 -12.22 8.60 36.59
N SER A 322 -13.32 8.68 37.35
CA SER A 322 -14.56 7.91 37.14
C SER A 322 -15.78 8.74 36.74
N LYS A 323 -15.63 10.06 36.62
CA LYS A 323 -16.66 11.03 36.23
C LYS A 323 -16.02 12.25 35.56
N HIS A 324 -16.84 13.17 35.05
CA HIS A 324 -16.34 14.44 34.52
C HIS A 324 -15.43 15.16 35.52
N THR A 325 -14.19 15.41 35.10
CA THR A 325 -13.10 15.94 35.93
C THR A 325 -12.22 16.86 35.09
N THR A 326 -11.98 18.07 35.60
CA THR A 326 -10.94 18.97 35.08
C THR A 326 -9.70 18.80 35.93
N LEU A 327 -8.75 18.01 35.44
CA LEU A 327 -7.44 17.84 36.03
C LEU A 327 -6.54 18.99 35.57
N LYS A 328 -6.06 19.79 36.52
CA LYS A 328 -5.03 20.79 36.24
C LYS A 328 -3.74 20.42 36.94
N ALA A 329 -2.62 20.58 36.26
CA ALA A 329 -1.33 20.19 36.81
C ALA A 329 -0.23 21.18 36.41
N ILE A 330 0.79 21.28 37.27
CA ILE A 330 2.01 22.06 37.06
C ILE A 330 3.23 21.23 37.42
N THR A 331 4.33 21.49 36.75
CA THR A 331 5.67 20.97 37.08
C THR A 331 6.43 22.03 37.89
N ILE A 332 7.20 21.60 38.89
CA ILE A 332 8.06 22.46 39.72
C ILE A 332 9.46 21.86 39.78
N LYS A 333 10.48 22.63 39.37
CA LYS A 333 11.91 22.28 39.49
C LYS A 333 12.68 23.50 39.97
N ASP A 334 13.47 23.34 41.03
CA ASP A 334 14.33 24.40 41.60
C ASP A 334 13.62 25.74 41.84
N GLY A 335 12.33 25.69 42.19
CA GLY A 335 11.47 26.85 42.44
C GLY A 335 10.84 27.49 41.19
N ILE A 336 11.16 27.01 39.99
CA ILE A 336 10.57 27.43 38.72
C ILE A 336 9.28 26.64 38.51
N GLN A 337 8.19 27.37 38.27
CA GLN A 337 6.87 26.82 38.02
C GLN A 337 6.53 26.82 36.54
N SER A 338 5.88 25.74 36.14
CA SER A 338 5.21 25.61 34.86
C SER A 338 3.81 26.34 34.87
N ASP A 339 3.42 27.09 33.83
CA ASP A 339 2.05 27.17 33.30
C ASP A 339 1.24 25.90 33.55
N VAL A 340 -0.06 26.13 33.69
CA VAL A 340 -1.02 25.11 34.06
C VAL A 340 -1.41 24.28 32.83
N SER A 341 -1.13 22.98 32.86
CA SER A 341 -1.77 22.01 31.98
C SER A 341 -3.24 21.86 32.37
N VAL A 342 -4.12 21.77 31.38
CA VAL A 342 -5.55 21.55 31.58
C VAL A 342 -5.98 20.30 30.83
N PHE A 343 -6.41 19.29 31.57
CA PHE A 343 -6.90 18.03 31.05
C PHE A 343 -8.36 17.85 31.42
N THR A 344 -9.24 17.71 30.43
CA THR A 344 -10.66 17.49 30.66
C THR A 344 -11.02 16.05 30.33
N TYR A 345 -11.36 15.27 31.36
CA TYR A 345 -11.83 13.90 31.21
C TYR A 345 -13.33 13.84 31.43
N THR A 346 -14.06 13.22 30.51
CA THR A 346 -15.49 12.98 30.64
C THR A 346 -15.77 11.48 30.55
N ILE A 347 -16.32 10.91 31.62
CA ILE A 347 -16.79 9.51 31.60
C ILE A 347 -18.27 9.48 31.21
N SER A 348 -18.57 8.96 30.02
CA SER A 348 -19.90 8.90 29.43
C SER A 348 -20.28 7.47 29.06
N LYS A 349 -21.14 6.86 29.87
CA LYS A 349 -21.70 5.51 29.61
C LYS A 349 -22.79 5.48 28.52
N LYS A 350 -22.97 6.58 27.77
CA LYS A 350 -23.95 6.64 26.68
C LYS A 350 -23.42 5.88 25.48
N THR A 351 -24.21 4.94 24.96
CA THR A 351 -23.92 4.30 23.68
C THR A 351 -23.86 5.33 22.56
N THR A 352 -22.81 5.30 21.76
CA THR A 352 -22.55 6.26 20.69
C THR A 352 -21.71 5.60 19.58
N PRO A 353 -21.94 5.94 18.30
CA PRO A 353 -21.11 5.48 17.20
C PRO A 353 -19.70 6.10 17.20
N PHE A 354 -19.40 7.04 18.09
CA PHE A 354 -18.12 7.74 18.14
C PHE A 354 -16.95 6.76 18.28
N LEU A 355 -16.03 6.80 17.32
CA LEU A 355 -14.90 5.87 17.22
C LEU A 355 -13.67 6.39 17.99
N LYS A 356 -12.92 5.48 18.58
CA LYS A 356 -11.52 5.67 18.98
C LYS A 356 -10.72 4.42 18.65
N ALA A 357 -9.42 4.59 18.44
CA ALA A 357 -8.48 3.49 18.38
C ALA A 357 -8.35 2.81 19.77
N ASN A 358 -8.21 1.49 19.76
CA ASN A 358 -7.90 0.66 20.91
C ASN A 358 -7.01 -0.50 20.42
N GLY A 359 -5.71 -0.38 20.69
CA GLY A 359 -4.68 -1.18 20.02
C GLY A 359 -4.84 -1.12 18.51
N LYS A 360 -4.83 -2.28 17.86
CA LYS A 360 -4.99 -2.42 16.40
C LYS A 360 -6.42 -2.29 15.86
N THR A 361 -7.40 -1.89 16.67
CA THR A 361 -8.82 -1.88 16.27
C THR A 361 -9.48 -0.51 16.48
N LEU A 362 -10.44 -0.18 15.63
CA LEU A 362 -11.36 0.95 15.86
C LEU A 362 -12.58 0.45 16.63
N ARG A 363 -13.00 1.17 17.67
CA ARG A 363 -14.14 0.74 18.50
C ARG A 363 -15.08 1.91 18.82
N THR A 364 -16.39 1.63 18.85
CA THR A 364 -17.44 2.58 19.24
C THR A 364 -17.35 2.96 20.73
N ASN A 365 -18.26 3.81 21.22
CA ASN A 365 -18.32 4.25 22.62
C ASN A 365 -17.00 4.83 23.13
N PHE A 366 -16.31 5.62 22.30
CA PHE A 366 -15.01 6.17 22.64
C PHE A 366 -13.96 5.08 22.97
N GLY A 367 -13.93 4.01 22.18
CA GLY A 367 -12.87 3.00 22.24
C GLY A 367 -13.17 1.77 23.11
N SER A 368 -14.30 1.72 23.80
CA SER A 368 -14.66 0.56 24.66
C SER A 368 -15.79 -0.32 24.10
N GLY A 369 -16.51 0.16 23.09
CA GLY A 369 -17.67 -0.51 22.52
C GLY A 369 -17.32 -1.61 21.54
N ASP A 370 -18.24 -1.88 20.61
CA ASP A 370 -18.02 -2.88 19.57
C ASP A 370 -16.92 -2.44 18.61
N GLU A 371 -16.15 -3.41 18.14
CA GLU A 371 -15.16 -3.23 17.08
C GLU A 371 -15.85 -2.86 15.77
N VAL A 372 -15.22 -1.96 15.01
CA VAL A 372 -15.71 -1.45 13.74
C VAL A 372 -14.59 -1.58 12.72
N VAL A 373 -14.85 -2.37 11.68
CA VAL A 373 -14.08 -2.33 10.43
C VAL A 373 -14.83 -1.40 9.47
N LEU A 374 -14.17 -0.33 9.03
CA LEU A 374 -14.72 0.60 8.05
C LEU A 374 -14.61 -0.03 6.66
N ARG A 375 -15.73 -0.10 5.94
CA ARG A 375 -15.87 -0.71 4.61
C ARG A 375 -16.58 0.27 3.72
N GLY A 376 -15.85 0.84 2.79
CA GLY A 376 -16.36 1.95 1.98
C GLY A 376 -15.69 2.10 0.63
N THR A 377 -15.86 3.31 0.11
CA THR A 377 -15.24 3.81 -1.11
C THR A 377 -14.91 5.29 -0.93
N ASN A 378 -14.23 5.85 -1.91
CA ASN A 378 -13.85 7.26 -1.95
C ASN A 378 -14.88 8.09 -2.73
N ALA A 379 -15.17 9.29 -2.22
CA ALA A 379 -15.89 10.33 -2.96
C ALA A 379 -14.95 11.08 -3.93
N GLY A 380 -14.09 10.33 -4.63
CA GLY A 380 -13.10 10.87 -5.57
C GLY A 380 -13.76 11.58 -6.75
N GLY A 381 -13.09 12.60 -7.28
CA GLY A 381 -13.61 13.40 -8.39
C GLY A 381 -14.59 14.51 -7.97
N TRP A 382 -15.03 14.56 -6.70
CA TRP A 382 -16.04 15.53 -6.27
C TRP A 382 -15.46 16.90 -5.89
N LEU A 383 -14.71 16.98 -4.78
CA LEU A 383 -14.06 18.22 -4.31
C LEU A 383 -12.59 18.31 -4.77
N VAL A 384 -12.17 17.36 -5.61
CA VAL A 384 -10.89 17.30 -6.28
C VAL A 384 -11.12 16.71 -7.67
N MET A 385 -10.80 17.44 -8.72
CA MET A 385 -10.95 16.96 -10.09
C MET A 385 -9.64 16.35 -10.59
N GLU A 386 -9.72 15.11 -11.09
CA GLU A 386 -8.65 14.46 -11.84
C GLU A 386 -9.13 14.16 -13.25
N GLN A 387 -8.31 14.47 -14.25
CA GLN A 387 -8.69 14.42 -15.67
C GLN A 387 -9.16 13.03 -16.11
N TRP A 388 -8.53 11.98 -15.60
CA TRP A 388 -8.81 10.60 -16.00
C TRP A 388 -10.13 10.07 -15.42
N MET A 389 -10.59 10.64 -14.30
CA MET A 389 -11.77 10.20 -13.54
C MET A 389 -13.01 11.07 -13.81
N THR A 390 -12.82 12.33 -14.19
CA THR A 390 -13.87 13.35 -14.26
C THR A 390 -14.11 13.86 -15.70
N PRO A 391 -15.34 14.29 -16.04
CA PRO A 391 -15.68 14.73 -17.41
C PRO A 391 -15.19 16.16 -17.72
N THR A 392 -13.89 16.37 -17.66
CA THR A 392 -13.21 17.63 -18.00
C THR A 392 -11.92 17.34 -18.77
N ASP A 393 -11.44 18.29 -19.57
CA ASP A 393 -10.12 18.23 -20.21
C ASP A 393 -9.02 18.93 -19.38
N SER A 394 -9.36 19.48 -18.21
CA SER A 394 -8.37 20.10 -17.33
C SER A 394 -7.40 19.08 -16.74
N PRO A 395 -6.09 19.38 -16.68
CA PRO A 395 -5.11 18.50 -16.05
C PRO A 395 -5.24 18.42 -14.51
N ASP A 396 -5.78 19.47 -13.87
CA ASP A 396 -5.95 19.54 -12.42
C ASP A 396 -7.04 20.58 -12.03
N LEU A 397 -7.34 20.66 -10.72
CA LEU A 397 -8.36 21.56 -10.19
C LEU A 397 -7.93 23.05 -10.18
N LEU A 398 -6.67 23.35 -9.84
CA LEU A 398 -6.14 24.73 -9.85
C LEU A 398 -6.20 25.34 -11.26
N THR A 399 -5.81 24.57 -12.28
CA THR A 399 -5.90 24.96 -13.68
C THR A 399 -7.35 25.20 -14.10
N THR A 400 -8.30 24.39 -13.61
CA THR A 400 -9.74 24.61 -13.83
C THR A 400 -10.18 25.95 -13.25
N ILE A 401 -9.87 26.21 -11.97
CA ILE A 401 -10.26 27.43 -11.26
C ILE A 401 -9.67 28.66 -11.96
N ASN A 402 -8.37 28.66 -12.25
CA ASN A 402 -7.67 29.79 -12.85
C ASN A 402 -8.19 30.06 -14.27
N THR A 403 -8.33 29.02 -15.10
CA THR A 403 -8.80 29.19 -16.49
C THR A 403 -10.23 29.73 -16.54
N LEU A 404 -11.14 29.22 -15.71
CA LEU A 404 -12.51 29.73 -15.68
C LEU A 404 -12.58 31.15 -15.11
N THR A 405 -11.76 31.46 -14.11
CA THR A 405 -11.66 32.81 -13.52
C THR A 405 -11.15 33.81 -14.56
N ASP A 406 -10.11 33.48 -15.31
CA ASP A 406 -9.57 34.32 -16.38
C ASP A 406 -10.58 34.54 -17.51
N ARG A 407 -11.42 33.54 -17.81
CA ARG A 407 -12.39 33.60 -18.90
C ARG A 407 -13.70 34.31 -18.52
N PHE A 408 -14.19 34.11 -17.31
CA PHE A 408 -15.55 34.51 -16.92
C PHE A 408 -15.63 35.39 -15.67
N GLY A 409 -14.52 35.57 -14.95
CA GLY A 409 -14.47 36.20 -13.63
C GLY A 409 -14.73 35.19 -12.49
N GLU A 410 -14.27 35.54 -11.30
CA GLU A 410 -14.25 34.64 -10.13
C GLU A 410 -15.65 34.14 -9.73
N ASP A 411 -16.64 35.04 -9.61
CA ASP A 411 -18.00 34.67 -9.23
C ASP A 411 -18.62 33.66 -10.21
N ALA A 412 -18.42 33.86 -11.51
CA ALA A 412 -18.93 32.97 -12.55
C ALA A 412 -18.18 31.63 -12.60
N ALA A 413 -16.86 31.63 -12.36
CA ALA A 413 -16.08 30.41 -12.25
C ALA A 413 -16.57 29.53 -11.09
N TRP A 414 -16.79 30.13 -9.92
CA TRP A 414 -17.34 29.42 -8.76
C TRP A 414 -18.80 28.99 -8.96
N GLU A 415 -19.61 29.74 -9.71
CA GLU A 415 -20.95 29.26 -10.11
C GLU A 415 -20.87 27.95 -10.91
N LEU A 416 -19.94 27.85 -11.88
CA LEU A 416 -19.76 26.63 -12.66
C LEU A 416 -19.24 25.46 -11.81
N LEU A 417 -18.29 25.72 -10.91
CA LEU A 417 -17.79 24.71 -9.98
C LEU A 417 -18.88 24.23 -9.01
N ASP A 418 -19.73 25.14 -8.53
CA ASP A 418 -20.90 24.78 -7.72
C ASP A 418 -21.87 23.88 -8.50
N VAL A 419 -22.12 24.18 -9.78
CA VAL A 419 -22.94 23.33 -10.66
C VAL A 419 -22.33 21.93 -10.79
N TYR A 420 -21.02 21.82 -11.04
CA TYR A 420 -20.34 20.53 -11.07
C TYR A 420 -20.51 19.78 -9.75
N GLN A 421 -20.18 20.41 -8.62
CA GLN A 421 -20.23 19.79 -7.31
C GLN A 421 -21.66 19.37 -6.94
N ASP A 422 -22.67 20.16 -7.27
CA ASP A 422 -24.09 19.85 -6.97
C ASP A 422 -24.65 18.66 -7.75
N HIS A 423 -24.07 18.36 -8.93
CA HIS A 423 -24.54 17.27 -9.79
C HIS A 423 -23.63 16.05 -9.77
N TYR A 424 -22.33 16.22 -9.50
CA TYR A 424 -21.41 15.09 -9.42
C TYR A 424 -21.68 14.24 -8.17
N TRP A 425 -21.90 14.82 -7.00
CA TRP A 425 -22.28 14.05 -5.82
C TRP A 425 -23.59 14.56 -5.22
N THR A 426 -24.54 13.64 -5.08
CA THR A 426 -25.93 13.90 -4.75
C THR A 426 -26.36 13.07 -3.53
N LYS A 427 -27.63 13.22 -3.12
CA LYS A 427 -28.18 12.43 -2.00
C LYS A 427 -28.32 10.95 -2.35
N ASP A 428 -28.60 10.66 -3.61
CA ASP A 428 -28.82 9.31 -4.11
C ASP A 428 -27.53 8.48 -3.99
N ASP A 429 -26.36 9.12 -4.11
CA ASP A 429 -25.08 8.45 -3.98
C ASP A 429 -24.88 7.86 -2.58
N PHE A 430 -25.33 8.56 -1.52
CA PHE A 430 -25.31 7.99 -0.18
C PHE A 430 -26.32 6.84 0.01
N ASP A 431 -27.47 6.92 -0.65
CA ASP A 431 -28.45 5.82 -0.66
C ASP A 431 -27.88 4.59 -1.36
N ASN A 432 -27.17 4.79 -2.48
CA ASN A 432 -26.46 3.75 -3.21
C ASN A 432 -25.40 3.10 -2.32
N LEU A 433 -24.51 3.88 -1.70
CA LEU A 433 -23.51 3.34 -0.77
C LEU A 433 -24.15 2.49 0.33
N LYS A 434 -25.29 2.95 0.88
CA LYS A 434 -26.00 2.21 1.92
C LYS A 434 -26.62 0.92 1.39
N ALA A 435 -27.14 0.93 0.16
CA ALA A 435 -27.68 -0.24 -0.51
C ALA A 435 -26.60 -1.29 -0.81
N GLU A 436 -25.39 -0.87 -1.14
CA GLU A 436 -24.20 -1.74 -1.25
C GLU A 436 -23.68 -2.25 0.10
N GLY A 437 -24.36 -1.93 1.22
CA GLY A 437 -23.99 -2.44 2.53
C GLY A 437 -22.81 -1.71 3.19
N MET A 438 -22.28 -0.67 2.57
CA MET A 438 -21.14 0.09 3.10
C MET A 438 -21.50 0.80 4.42
N ASN A 439 -20.47 1.00 5.23
CA ASN A 439 -20.59 1.70 6.52
C ASN A 439 -19.71 2.97 6.60
N SER A 440 -18.86 3.22 5.60
CA SER A 440 -17.99 4.39 5.54
C SER A 440 -17.87 4.97 4.14
N VAL A 441 -17.43 6.22 4.07
CA VAL A 441 -17.00 6.90 2.85
C VAL A 441 -15.84 7.84 3.20
N ARG A 442 -14.75 7.79 2.43
CA ARG A 442 -13.65 8.76 2.54
C ARG A 442 -13.97 9.95 1.63
N LEU A 443 -13.82 11.15 2.15
CA LEU A 443 -14.12 12.41 1.48
C LEU A 443 -12.80 13.14 1.18
N PRO A 444 -12.22 12.95 -0.01
CA PRO A 444 -11.17 13.80 -0.52
C PRO A 444 -11.65 15.25 -0.64
N PHE A 445 -10.93 16.20 -0.05
CA PHE A 445 -11.15 17.63 -0.24
C PHE A 445 -9.83 18.40 -0.35
N THR A 446 -9.87 19.58 -0.97
CA THR A 446 -8.72 20.48 -1.06
C THR A 446 -8.96 21.77 -0.29
N TYR A 447 -7.88 22.50 -0.03
CA TYR A 447 -7.97 23.85 0.54
C TYR A 447 -8.69 24.87 -0.35
N PHE A 448 -8.87 24.60 -1.65
CA PHE A 448 -9.42 25.56 -2.62
C PHE A 448 -10.85 26.01 -2.28
N ASP A 449 -11.71 25.11 -1.82
CA ASP A 449 -13.08 25.44 -1.38
C ASP A 449 -13.10 26.17 -0.02
N MET A 450 -11.98 26.18 0.71
CA MET A 450 -11.94 26.53 2.13
C MET A 450 -11.19 27.83 2.43
N LEU A 451 -10.08 28.09 1.75
CA LEU A 451 -9.21 29.22 2.02
C LEU A 451 -9.24 30.24 0.87
N ASN A 452 -9.21 31.52 1.24
CA ASN A 452 -8.80 32.59 0.34
C ASN A 452 -7.27 32.52 0.12
N GLU A 453 -6.78 33.23 -0.90
CA GLU A 453 -5.34 33.25 -1.24
C GLU A 453 -4.47 33.72 -0.05
N ASP A 454 -4.98 34.67 0.75
CA ASP A 454 -4.32 35.19 1.95
C ASP A 454 -4.30 34.20 3.14
N GLY A 455 -4.95 33.03 3.00
CA GLY A 455 -5.04 31.99 4.03
C GLY A 455 -6.18 32.17 5.02
N THR A 456 -7.06 33.17 4.86
CA THR A 456 -8.28 33.29 5.66
C THR A 456 -9.36 32.32 5.17
N LEU A 457 -10.29 31.91 6.05
CA LEU A 457 -11.42 31.07 5.66
C LEU A 457 -12.37 31.83 4.72
N LYS A 458 -12.82 31.15 3.66
CA LYS A 458 -13.96 31.59 2.84
C LYS A 458 -15.25 31.57 3.67
N GLU A 459 -16.20 32.44 3.34
CA GLU A 459 -17.54 32.40 3.96
C GLU A 459 -18.24 31.05 3.72
N SER A 460 -17.93 30.39 2.60
CA SER A 460 -18.46 29.09 2.20
C SER A 460 -17.66 27.88 2.72
N ALA A 461 -16.55 28.07 3.43
CA ALA A 461 -15.51 27.06 3.64
C ALA A 461 -16.01 25.68 4.10
N PHE A 462 -17.04 25.63 4.93
CA PHE A 462 -17.56 24.39 5.49
C PHE A 462 -18.84 23.87 4.83
N LYS A 463 -19.44 24.62 3.90
CA LYS A 463 -20.77 24.32 3.32
C LYS A 463 -20.83 22.90 2.73
N ARG A 464 -19.80 22.48 2.00
CA ARG A 464 -19.73 21.15 1.35
C ARG A 464 -19.54 20.02 2.36
N LEU A 465 -18.58 20.18 3.28
CA LEU A 465 -18.32 19.18 4.34
C LEU A 465 -19.53 19.03 5.28
N ASP A 466 -20.16 20.14 5.72
CA ASP A 466 -21.35 20.13 6.57
C ASP A 466 -22.49 19.33 5.93
N TRP A 467 -22.75 19.59 4.65
CA TRP A 467 -23.79 18.89 3.90
C TRP A 467 -23.47 17.39 3.78
N PHE A 468 -22.23 17.06 3.42
CA PHE A 468 -21.81 15.68 3.23
C PHE A 468 -21.92 14.86 4.52
N ILE A 469 -21.37 15.37 5.63
CA ILE A 469 -21.44 14.74 6.97
C ILE A 469 -22.89 14.58 7.40
N LYS A 470 -23.74 15.60 7.17
CA LYS A 470 -25.17 15.54 7.51
C LYS A 470 -25.92 14.49 6.69
N GLU A 471 -25.66 14.35 5.40
CA GLU A 471 -26.34 13.34 4.56
C GLU A 471 -25.82 11.92 4.82
N ALA A 472 -24.52 11.75 5.06
CA ALA A 472 -23.91 10.49 5.47
C ALA A 472 -24.46 10.01 6.83
N SER A 473 -24.52 10.90 7.83
CA SER A 473 -24.97 10.56 9.19
C SER A 473 -26.42 10.10 9.26
N LYS A 474 -27.32 10.62 8.41
CA LYS A 474 -28.71 10.12 8.30
C LYS A 474 -28.79 8.64 7.95
N ARG A 475 -27.79 8.13 7.23
CA ARG A 475 -27.66 6.73 6.77
C ARG A 475 -26.68 5.92 7.63
N LYS A 476 -26.13 6.54 8.67
CA LYS A 476 -25.12 5.97 9.56
C LYS A 476 -23.86 5.54 8.80
N LEU A 477 -23.47 6.34 7.80
CA LEU A 477 -22.19 6.21 7.12
C LEU A 477 -21.17 7.05 7.90
N TYR A 478 -20.05 6.43 8.26
CA TYR A 478 -18.90 7.15 8.77
C TYR A 478 -18.21 7.93 7.66
N VAL A 479 -17.75 9.14 7.96
CA VAL A 479 -17.00 9.98 7.03
C VAL A 479 -15.56 10.08 7.52
N ILE A 480 -14.61 9.80 6.64
CA ILE A 480 -13.19 10.11 6.86
C ILE A 480 -12.92 11.39 6.07
N LEU A 481 -12.57 12.47 6.77
CA LEU A 481 -12.25 13.74 6.12
C LEU A 481 -10.78 13.70 5.69
N ASP A 482 -10.53 13.72 4.39
CA ASP A 482 -9.20 13.58 3.82
C ASP A 482 -8.72 14.88 3.17
N MET A 483 -7.66 15.47 3.72
CA MET A 483 -6.97 16.60 3.12
C MET A 483 -6.17 16.10 1.92
N HIS A 484 -6.89 15.98 0.81
CA HIS A 484 -6.37 15.44 -0.44
C HIS A 484 -5.43 16.43 -1.14
N GLY A 485 -5.63 17.74 -0.93
CA GLY A 485 -4.76 18.80 -1.41
C GLY A 485 -4.54 19.88 -0.36
N ALA A 486 -3.32 19.96 0.19
CA ALA A 486 -2.91 21.02 1.10
C ALA A 486 -2.41 22.27 0.35
N PRO A 487 -2.41 23.47 0.97
CA PRO A 487 -1.76 24.66 0.42
C PRO A 487 -0.37 24.38 -0.15
N GLY A 488 -0.17 24.73 -1.43
CA GLY A 488 1.07 24.49 -2.16
C GLY A 488 1.30 23.06 -2.65
N SER A 489 0.38 22.12 -2.39
CA SER A 489 0.51 20.69 -2.66
C SER A 489 1.63 19.98 -1.87
N GLN A 490 1.26 18.85 -1.28
CA GLN A 490 2.15 17.95 -0.56
C GLN A 490 2.92 16.96 -1.46
N ASN A 491 2.62 16.91 -2.76
CA ASN A 491 3.21 15.92 -3.68
C ASN A 491 3.34 16.40 -5.14
N GLY A 492 2.73 17.53 -5.52
CA GLY A 492 2.78 18.09 -6.87
C GLY A 492 2.04 17.28 -7.92
N LYS A 493 1.03 16.50 -7.52
CA LYS A 493 0.24 15.63 -8.40
C LYS A 493 -1.17 16.19 -8.63
N ASP A 494 -1.79 15.78 -9.72
CA ASP A 494 -3.15 16.18 -10.12
C ASP A 494 -4.20 15.86 -9.06
N HIS A 495 -4.06 14.73 -8.37
CA HIS A 495 -4.93 14.38 -7.23
C HIS A 495 -4.73 15.29 -5.99
N SER A 496 -3.66 16.08 -5.88
CA SER A 496 -3.61 17.17 -4.88
C SER A 496 -4.33 18.44 -5.35
N GLY A 497 -4.74 18.47 -6.63
CA GLY A 497 -5.36 19.58 -7.31
C GLY A 497 -4.38 20.65 -7.81
N ASP A 498 -3.07 20.49 -7.62
CA ASP A 498 -2.05 21.47 -8.02
C ASP A 498 -0.75 20.79 -8.50
N ILE A 499 -0.49 20.92 -9.80
CA ILE A 499 0.71 20.39 -10.48
C ILE A 499 1.77 21.47 -10.76
N THR A 500 1.67 22.66 -10.15
CA THR A 500 2.58 23.79 -10.40
C THR A 500 4.04 23.42 -10.13
N TYR A 501 4.28 22.56 -9.14
CA TYR A 501 5.59 22.00 -8.82
C TYR A 501 5.54 20.47 -8.93
N PRO A 502 5.67 19.89 -10.14
CA PRO A 502 5.46 18.47 -10.37
C PRO A 502 6.30 17.57 -9.47
N ASP A 503 5.69 16.49 -9.00
CA ASP A 503 6.32 15.41 -8.21
C ASP A 503 6.96 15.83 -6.88
N LYS A 504 6.72 17.07 -6.44
CA LYS A 504 7.26 17.62 -5.20
C LYS A 504 6.25 18.47 -4.43
N GLY A 505 5.48 19.27 -5.15
CA GLY A 505 4.70 20.33 -4.54
C GLY A 505 5.58 21.42 -3.91
N ASN A 506 4.97 22.25 -3.09
CA ASN A 506 5.56 23.40 -2.41
C ASN A 506 5.00 23.57 -0.98
N LEU A 507 4.48 22.50 -0.38
CA LEU A 507 4.14 22.46 1.04
C LEU A 507 5.40 22.38 1.91
N TYR A 508 6.19 21.32 1.73
CA TYR A 508 7.37 21.05 2.54
C TYR A 508 8.48 22.09 2.29
N GLY A 509 9.10 22.56 3.37
CA GLY A 509 10.08 23.65 3.34
C GLY A 509 9.48 25.04 3.12
N ASN A 510 8.16 25.17 2.95
CA ASN A 510 7.47 26.45 2.81
C ASN A 510 6.63 26.75 4.06
N GLU A 511 7.19 27.57 4.93
CA GLU A 511 6.60 27.89 6.24
C GLU A 511 5.19 28.51 6.14
N GLU A 512 4.92 29.29 5.09
CA GLU A 512 3.59 29.89 4.88
C GLU A 512 2.54 28.83 4.57
N ASN A 513 2.84 27.94 3.63
CA ASN A 513 1.93 26.86 3.25
C ASN A 513 1.69 25.89 4.42
N MET A 514 2.75 25.49 5.13
CA MET A 514 2.64 24.65 6.34
C MET A 514 1.75 25.31 7.40
N LYS A 515 1.89 26.61 7.64
CA LYS A 515 1.04 27.36 8.59
C LYS A 515 -0.42 27.42 8.14
N LYS A 516 -0.69 27.64 6.84
CA LYS A 516 -2.05 27.62 6.29
C LYS A 516 -2.70 26.25 6.47
N THR A 517 -1.97 25.16 6.24
CA THR A 517 -2.44 23.79 6.46
C THR A 517 -2.75 23.52 7.94
N ILE A 518 -1.84 23.88 8.85
CA ILE A 518 -2.04 23.76 10.31
C ILE A 518 -3.27 24.54 10.78
N TYR A 519 -3.41 25.78 10.30
CA TYR A 519 -4.57 26.63 10.59
C TYR A 519 -5.87 25.98 10.11
N LEU A 520 -5.92 25.51 8.86
CA LEU A 520 -7.10 24.90 8.30
C LEU A 520 -7.52 23.64 9.08
N TRP A 521 -6.58 22.75 9.41
CA TRP A 521 -6.85 21.58 10.22
C TRP A 521 -7.37 21.93 11.62
N THR A 522 -6.82 22.98 12.23
CA THR A 522 -7.30 23.49 13.52
C THR A 522 -8.76 23.95 13.44
N GLU A 523 -9.14 24.66 12.37
CA GLU A 523 -10.52 25.13 12.18
C GLU A 523 -11.49 23.98 11.84
N ILE A 524 -11.06 22.99 11.04
CA ILE A 524 -11.83 21.77 10.77
C ILE A 524 -12.09 21.00 12.08
N ALA A 525 -11.05 20.76 12.88
CA ALA A 525 -11.17 20.05 14.14
C ALA A 525 -12.05 20.80 15.14
N LYS A 526 -11.92 22.13 15.26
CA LYS A 526 -12.83 22.96 16.09
C LYS A 526 -14.29 22.76 15.72
N ARG A 527 -14.59 22.66 14.41
CA ARG A 527 -15.94 22.53 13.90
C ARG A 527 -16.54 21.16 14.15
N TYR A 528 -15.76 20.09 13.94
CA TYR A 528 -16.27 18.73 13.90
C TYR A 528 -15.97 17.88 15.14
N LYS A 529 -15.29 18.40 16.17
CA LYS A 529 -14.91 17.64 17.39
C LYS A 529 -16.02 16.85 18.11
N ASP A 530 -17.29 17.20 17.90
CA ASP A 530 -18.45 16.53 18.51
C ASP A 530 -19.26 15.68 17.49
N GLU A 531 -18.88 15.67 16.21
CA GLU A 531 -19.59 14.99 15.13
C GLU A 531 -19.29 13.48 15.07
N LYS A 532 -20.07 12.71 15.83
CA LYS A 532 -19.94 11.25 16.01
C LYS A 532 -19.87 10.36 14.75
N TYR A 533 -20.23 10.87 13.58
CA TYR A 533 -20.15 10.14 12.31
C TYR A 533 -18.97 10.57 11.45
N VAL A 534 -18.18 11.55 11.88
CA VAL A 534 -16.79 11.65 11.41
C VAL A 534 -16.01 10.54 12.12
N ALA A 535 -15.46 9.60 11.36
CA ALA A 535 -14.59 8.56 11.91
C ALA A 535 -13.26 9.15 12.37
N GLY A 536 -12.76 10.13 11.61
CA GLY A 536 -11.52 10.81 11.90
C GLY A 536 -11.06 11.71 10.76
N TYR A 537 -9.83 12.17 10.89
CA TYR A 537 -9.18 13.13 10.01
C TYR A 537 -7.96 12.47 9.37
N ASP A 538 -7.96 12.33 8.04
CA ASP A 538 -6.83 11.86 7.25
C ASP A 538 -5.98 13.07 6.85
N LEU A 539 -4.85 13.22 7.56
CA LEU A 539 -4.20 14.53 7.72
C LEU A 539 -3.60 15.06 6.42
N LEU A 540 -3.08 14.19 5.57
CA LEU A 540 -2.52 14.49 4.26
C LEU A 540 -2.60 13.25 3.39
N ASN A 541 -3.22 13.36 2.22
CA ASN A 541 -3.18 12.31 1.20
C ASN A 541 -1.81 12.26 0.51
N GLU A 542 -1.23 11.07 0.43
CA GLU A 542 -0.02 10.72 -0.31
C GLU A 542 1.08 11.79 -0.26
N PRO A 543 1.54 12.21 0.93
CA PRO A 543 2.63 13.16 1.03
C PRO A 543 3.91 12.59 0.40
N GLY A 544 4.32 13.18 -0.72
CA GLY A 544 5.49 12.76 -1.52
C GLY A 544 6.57 13.83 -1.63
N GLY A 545 6.30 15.07 -1.22
CA GLY A 545 7.25 16.19 -1.27
C GLY A 545 8.34 16.16 -0.20
N ALA A 546 8.18 15.31 0.82
CA ALA A 546 9.19 15.02 1.85
C ALA A 546 9.04 13.58 2.36
N SER A 547 10.08 13.07 3.02
CA SER A 547 10.10 11.74 3.64
C SER A 547 10.88 11.73 4.94
N GLY A 548 10.71 10.69 5.75
CA GLY A 548 11.44 10.51 7.01
C GLY A 548 11.18 11.65 8.00
N ILE A 549 12.22 12.13 8.68
CA ILE A 549 12.10 13.11 9.78
C ILE A 549 11.34 14.38 9.36
N GLU A 550 11.56 14.90 8.16
CA GLU A 550 10.89 16.13 7.69
C GLU A 550 9.37 15.94 7.62
N GLN A 551 8.94 14.84 6.99
CA GLN A 551 7.53 14.46 6.90
C GLN A 551 6.92 14.20 8.28
N PHE A 552 7.60 13.45 9.13
CA PHE A 552 7.10 13.06 10.45
C PHE A 552 6.99 14.24 11.40
N THR A 553 7.92 15.20 11.30
CA THR A 553 7.87 16.45 12.07
C THR A 553 6.64 17.28 11.68
N PHE A 554 6.31 17.34 10.39
CA PHE A 554 5.10 18.06 9.98
C PHE A 554 3.83 17.33 10.39
N TYR A 555 3.80 15.99 10.32
CA TYR A 555 2.71 15.22 10.89
C TYR A 555 2.52 15.47 12.38
N ASP A 556 3.59 15.59 13.16
CA ASP A 556 3.48 15.91 14.57
C ASP A 556 2.90 17.31 14.79
N GLN A 557 3.33 18.31 14.01
CA GLN A 557 2.73 19.66 14.08
C GLN A 557 1.23 19.65 13.79
N LEU A 558 0.78 18.87 12.80
CA LEU A 558 -0.64 18.68 12.51
C LEU A 558 -1.37 17.95 13.65
N TYR A 559 -0.76 16.88 14.19
CA TYR A 559 -1.28 16.14 15.34
C TYR A 559 -1.49 17.06 16.54
N GLN A 560 -0.48 17.84 16.93
CA GLN A 560 -0.56 18.77 18.06
C GLN A 560 -1.62 19.85 17.83
N ALA A 561 -1.67 20.42 16.61
CA ALA A 561 -2.65 21.43 16.24
C ALA A 561 -4.09 20.91 16.38
N VAL A 562 -4.38 19.71 15.86
CA VAL A 562 -5.71 19.10 15.99
C VAL A 562 -6.00 18.74 17.45
N ARG A 563 -5.05 18.12 18.17
CA ARG A 563 -5.23 17.72 19.58
C ARG A 563 -5.40 18.89 20.53
N SER A 564 -4.96 20.10 20.15
CA SER A 564 -5.22 21.31 20.93
C SER A 564 -6.71 21.68 21.02
N VAL A 565 -7.55 21.15 20.13
CA VAL A 565 -8.99 21.47 20.04
C VAL A 565 -9.90 20.24 20.03
N ASP A 566 -9.44 19.12 19.49
CA ASP A 566 -10.16 17.86 19.36
C ASP A 566 -9.30 16.68 19.84
N THR A 567 -9.67 16.18 21.02
CA THR A 567 -8.99 15.05 21.65
C THR A 567 -9.71 13.72 21.46
N ASN A 568 -10.79 13.69 20.66
CA ASN A 568 -11.65 12.51 20.55
C ASN A 568 -11.57 11.80 19.21
N HIS A 569 -11.52 12.52 18.09
CA HIS A 569 -11.48 11.87 16.77
C HIS A 569 -10.15 11.19 16.49
N VAL A 570 -10.22 10.08 15.75
CA VAL A 570 -9.05 9.36 15.26
C VAL A 570 -8.31 10.24 14.24
N LEU A 571 -6.98 10.24 14.28
CA LEU A 571 -6.17 10.85 13.22
C LEU A 571 -5.59 9.74 12.36
N PHE A 572 -5.92 9.74 11.08
CA PHE A 572 -5.31 8.87 10.09
C PHE A 572 -4.01 9.53 9.63
N ILE A 573 -2.90 8.83 9.83
CA ILE A 573 -1.56 9.24 9.40
C ILE A 573 -1.21 8.38 8.19
N GLU A 574 -1.16 9.01 7.02
CA GLU A 574 -1.02 8.30 5.76
C GLU A 574 0.43 8.13 5.33
N ALA A 575 0.74 7.00 4.71
CA ALA A 575 1.95 6.85 3.90
C ALA A 575 1.69 6.13 2.58
N ILE A 576 2.46 6.57 1.58
CA ILE A 576 2.78 5.80 0.39
C ILE A 576 4.18 5.19 0.60
N TRP A 577 4.40 3.89 0.57
CA TRP A 577 3.56 2.74 0.19
C TRP A 577 3.50 1.66 1.28
N ASP A 578 4.36 1.78 2.29
CA ASP A 578 4.70 0.71 3.19
C ASP A 578 4.80 1.21 4.64
N PRO A 579 4.62 0.32 5.64
CA PRO A 579 4.75 0.68 7.05
C PRO A 579 6.07 1.35 7.43
N ALA A 580 7.17 1.03 6.75
CA ALA A 580 8.48 1.64 6.99
C ALA A 580 8.52 3.15 6.65
N ASN A 581 7.53 3.65 5.90
CA ASN A 581 7.38 5.06 5.58
C ASN A 581 6.66 5.85 6.69
N LEU A 582 6.27 5.21 7.80
CA LEU A 582 5.75 5.87 8.99
C LEU A 582 6.60 5.51 10.21
N PRO A 583 6.73 6.39 11.20
CA PRO A 583 7.47 6.07 12.41
C PRO A 583 6.68 5.09 13.28
N ASN A 584 7.33 4.50 14.28
CA ASN A 584 6.57 3.94 15.40
C ASN A 584 5.82 5.11 16.09
N PRO A 585 4.48 5.02 16.32
CA PRO A 585 3.70 6.12 16.92
C PRO A 585 4.21 6.54 18.31
N GLU A 586 4.86 5.64 19.06
CA GLU A 586 5.49 5.95 20.35
C GLU A 586 6.59 7.01 20.22
N LEU A 587 7.27 7.12 19.07
CA LEU A 587 8.34 8.09 18.81
C LEU A 587 7.88 9.55 18.95
N TYR A 588 6.61 9.81 18.67
CA TYR A 588 5.99 11.13 18.80
C TYR A 588 4.90 11.16 19.88
N HIS A 589 4.75 10.08 20.65
CA HIS A 589 3.68 9.91 21.64
C HIS A 589 2.28 10.13 21.04
N TRP A 590 2.07 9.66 19.81
CA TRP A 590 0.78 9.78 19.15
C TRP A 590 -0.24 8.81 19.75
N GLU A 591 -1.34 9.34 20.26
CA GLU A 591 -2.46 8.58 20.81
C GLU A 591 -3.72 8.76 19.94
N ASN A 592 -4.53 7.70 19.88
CA ASN A 592 -5.77 7.67 19.10
C ASN A 592 -5.56 8.00 17.61
N VAL A 593 -4.56 7.34 17.02
CA VAL A 593 -4.23 7.43 15.59
C VAL A 593 -4.45 6.09 14.90
N ALA A 594 -4.64 6.11 13.59
CA ALA A 594 -4.65 4.96 12.70
C ALA A 594 -3.66 5.20 11.56
N TYR A 595 -3.02 4.15 11.05
CA TYR A 595 -2.12 4.28 9.91
C TYR A 595 -2.87 3.96 8.62
N SER A 596 -2.79 4.88 7.66
CA SER A 596 -3.43 4.80 6.35
C SER A 596 -2.40 4.41 5.29
N TYR A 597 -2.70 3.43 4.46
CA TYR A 597 -1.85 2.99 3.35
C TYR A 597 -2.63 2.86 2.05
N HIS A 598 -1.98 3.19 0.94
CA HIS A 598 -2.54 3.02 -0.40
C HIS A 598 -1.93 1.82 -1.11
N PHE A 599 -2.76 0.89 -1.54
CA PHE A 599 -2.33 -0.39 -2.10
C PHE A 599 -2.67 -0.46 -3.59
N TYR A 600 -1.68 -0.13 -4.42
CA TYR A 600 -1.75 -0.22 -5.87
C TYR A 600 -0.62 -1.11 -6.41
N ASN A 601 -0.96 -2.24 -7.02
CA ASN A 601 0.01 -3.09 -7.73
C ASN A 601 -0.13 -2.95 -9.23
N TRP A 602 0.62 -2.01 -9.79
CA TRP A 602 0.64 -1.76 -11.23
C TRP A 602 1.33 -2.88 -12.04
N ASP A 603 2.05 -3.78 -11.37
CA ASP A 603 2.72 -4.89 -12.03
C ASP A 603 1.72 -5.98 -12.41
N ASN A 604 1.56 -6.21 -13.71
CA ASN A 604 0.74 -7.28 -14.28
C ASN A 604 -0.69 -7.27 -13.72
N ILE A 605 -1.42 -6.18 -14.03
CA ILE A 605 -2.75 -5.85 -13.49
C ILE A 605 -3.83 -6.93 -13.70
N ASP A 606 -3.67 -7.77 -14.73
CA ASP A 606 -4.62 -8.86 -15.04
C ASP A 606 -4.24 -10.19 -14.34
N SER A 607 -3.03 -10.27 -13.74
CA SER A 607 -2.51 -11.49 -13.12
C SER A 607 -2.90 -11.62 -11.66
N PHE A 608 -3.73 -12.62 -11.37
CA PHE A 608 -4.05 -13.00 -10.00
C PHE A 608 -2.81 -13.27 -9.15
N SER A 609 -1.83 -14.03 -9.67
CA SER A 609 -0.63 -14.39 -8.91
C SER A 609 0.21 -13.17 -8.54
N SER A 610 0.31 -12.18 -9.44
CA SER A 610 1.00 -10.91 -9.16
C SER A 610 0.30 -10.15 -8.02
N GLN A 611 -1.01 -9.93 -8.20
CA GLN A 611 -1.85 -9.21 -7.25
C GLN A 611 -1.87 -9.89 -5.86
N LYS A 612 -1.99 -11.22 -5.82
CA LYS A 612 -1.93 -12.02 -4.59
C LYS A 612 -0.60 -11.84 -3.86
N ASN A 613 0.53 -11.99 -4.58
CA ASN A 613 1.86 -11.86 -3.99
C ASN A 613 2.10 -10.47 -3.43
N PHE A 614 1.58 -9.44 -4.11
CA PHE A 614 1.61 -8.07 -3.61
C PHE A 614 0.87 -7.93 -2.28
N ILE A 615 -0.38 -8.37 -2.18
CA ILE A 615 -1.16 -8.31 -0.92
C ILE A 615 -0.48 -9.10 0.20
N ASP A 616 0.03 -10.31 -0.09
CA ASP A 616 0.78 -11.10 0.88
C ASP A 616 2.04 -10.39 1.37
N SER A 617 2.70 -9.63 0.49
CA SER A 617 3.86 -8.82 0.89
C SER A 617 3.46 -7.70 1.85
N LYS A 618 2.31 -7.04 1.63
CA LYS A 618 1.81 -5.99 2.52
C LYS A 618 1.50 -6.52 3.91
N VAL A 619 0.87 -7.70 4.01
CA VAL A 619 0.66 -8.40 5.30
C VAL A 619 1.99 -8.66 6.02
N LYS A 620 3.01 -9.16 5.31
CA LYS A 620 4.34 -9.40 5.91
C LYS A 620 4.97 -8.12 6.44
N LEU A 621 4.91 -7.02 5.68
CA LEU A 621 5.49 -5.73 6.06
C LEU A 621 4.78 -5.13 7.27
N VAL A 622 3.44 -5.17 7.31
CA VAL A 622 2.65 -4.70 8.45
C VAL A 622 2.96 -5.51 9.71
N ASN A 623 3.04 -6.83 9.58
CA ASN A 623 3.39 -7.71 10.70
C ASN A 623 4.83 -7.50 11.19
N ALA A 624 5.77 -7.18 10.29
CA ALA A 624 7.15 -6.87 10.66
C ALA A 624 7.26 -5.53 11.41
N ALA A 625 6.51 -4.51 10.98
CA ALA A 625 6.46 -3.21 11.66
C ALA A 625 5.77 -3.31 13.04
N ASN A 626 4.69 -4.08 13.13
CA ASN A 626 3.97 -4.39 14.36
C ASN A 626 3.59 -3.17 15.22
N TYR A 627 3.21 -2.06 14.58
CA TYR A 627 2.73 -0.87 15.28
C TYR A 627 1.37 -1.15 15.95
N ASP A 628 1.19 -0.63 17.18
CA ASP A 628 -0.04 -0.82 17.96
C ASP A 628 -1.11 0.23 17.63
N VAL A 629 -1.46 0.29 16.34
CA VAL A 629 -2.47 1.21 15.79
C VAL A 629 -3.36 0.47 14.81
N PRO A 630 -4.62 0.91 14.62
CA PRO A 630 -5.48 0.37 13.58
C PRO A 630 -4.89 0.67 12.20
N LEU A 631 -5.11 -0.26 11.27
CA LEU A 631 -4.74 -0.08 9.87
C LEU A 631 -5.96 0.26 9.03
N TYR A 632 -5.80 1.24 8.16
CA TYR A 632 -6.76 1.63 7.15
C TYR A 632 -6.11 1.55 5.75
N VAL A 633 -6.65 0.73 4.86
CA VAL A 633 -6.29 0.75 3.44
C VAL A 633 -7.10 1.89 2.81
N GLY A 634 -6.54 3.11 2.86
CA GLY A 634 -7.24 4.34 2.49
C GLY A 634 -7.69 4.34 1.03
N GLU A 635 -6.87 3.72 0.20
CA GLU A 635 -7.13 3.50 -1.21
C GLU A 635 -6.57 2.17 -1.69
N PHE A 636 -7.30 1.50 -2.57
CA PHE A 636 -6.79 0.37 -3.33
C PHE A 636 -7.67 0.11 -4.56
N THR A 637 -7.07 -0.57 -5.53
CA THR A 637 -7.78 -1.28 -6.60
C THR A 637 -7.06 -2.59 -6.86
N MET A 638 -7.79 -3.62 -7.28
CA MET A 638 -7.20 -4.86 -7.79
C MET A 638 -7.33 -4.96 -9.32
N PHE A 639 -7.51 -3.79 -9.96
CA PHE A 639 -7.64 -3.61 -11.40
C PHE A 639 -8.68 -4.56 -12.00
N ASN A 640 -8.38 -5.15 -13.15
CA ASN A 640 -9.37 -5.87 -13.92
C ASN A 640 -9.68 -7.25 -13.36
N ASN A 641 -8.80 -7.86 -12.56
CA ASN A 641 -8.94 -9.26 -12.11
C ASN A 641 -9.86 -9.40 -10.90
N ILE A 642 -11.08 -9.91 -11.10
CA ILE A 642 -12.12 -10.07 -10.07
C ILE A 642 -11.73 -11.07 -8.98
N GLN A 643 -10.95 -12.10 -9.31
CA GLN A 643 -10.41 -13.03 -8.30
C GLN A 643 -9.44 -12.32 -7.35
N SER A 644 -8.64 -11.37 -7.85
CA SER A 644 -7.74 -10.56 -7.03
C SER A 644 -8.51 -9.68 -6.04
N TRP A 645 -9.64 -9.12 -6.46
CA TRP A 645 -10.53 -8.38 -5.56
C TRP A 645 -11.05 -9.24 -4.41
N ASP A 646 -11.58 -10.43 -4.72
CA ASP A 646 -12.08 -11.37 -3.71
C ASP A 646 -10.97 -11.75 -2.71
N TYR A 647 -9.77 -12.04 -3.21
CA TYR A 647 -8.63 -12.37 -2.37
C TYR A 647 -8.22 -11.21 -1.45
N ALA A 648 -8.03 -10.01 -1.99
CA ALA A 648 -7.58 -8.85 -1.23
C ALA A 648 -8.58 -8.48 -0.13
N LEU A 649 -9.88 -8.41 -0.46
CA LEU A 649 -10.93 -8.10 0.50
C LEU A 649 -11.02 -9.15 1.60
N LYS A 650 -10.92 -10.44 1.25
CA LYS A 650 -10.85 -11.52 2.24
C LYS A 650 -9.66 -11.34 3.19
N VAL A 651 -8.48 -11.03 2.66
CA VAL A 651 -7.29 -10.78 3.49
C VAL A 651 -7.53 -9.59 4.41
N PHE A 652 -8.11 -8.48 3.92
CA PHE A 652 -8.39 -7.31 4.75
C PHE A 652 -9.35 -7.65 5.90
N GLU A 653 -10.41 -8.42 5.64
CA GLU A 653 -11.31 -8.91 6.70
C GLU A 653 -10.58 -9.81 7.70
N GLU A 654 -9.74 -10.75 7.24
CA GLU A 654 -8.97 -11.65 8.10
C GLU A 654 -7.96 -10.91 8.98
N GLN A 655 -7.38 -9.82 8.47
CA GLN A 655 -6.48 -8.95 9.23
C GLN A 655 -7.22 -7.92 10.11
N GLY A 656 -8.54 -7.78 9.97
CA GLY A 656 -9.32 -6.73 10.65
C GLY A 656 -9.04 -5.32 10.13
N TRP A 657 -8.51 -5.19 8.91
CA TRP A 657 -8.16 -3.91 8.30
C TRP A 657 -9.39 -3.21 7.77
N SER A 658 -9.52 -1.92 8.08
CA SER A 658 -10.49 -1.04 7.44
C SER A 658 -10.04 -0.74 6.01
N TYR A 659 -10.96 -0.47 5.07
CA TYR A 659 -10.59 -0.20 3.68
C TYR A 659 -11.60 0.67 2.94
N SER A 660 -11.10 1.43 1.96
CA SER A 660 -11.91 2.11 0.95
C SER A 660 -11.35 1.90 -0.45
N THR A 661 -12.22 1.54 -1.39
CA THR A 661 -11.81 1.43 -2.80
C THR A 661 -11.60 2.80 -3.42
N TRP A 662 -10.67 2.89 -4.37
CA TRP A 662 -10.62 4.01 -5.30
C TRP A 662 -11.28 3.57 -6.61
N THR A 663 -12.49 4.03 -6.94
CA THR A 663 -13.33 5.05 -6.29
C THR A 663 -14.83 4.83 -6.56
N TYR A 664 -15.72 5.72 -6.07
CA TYR A 664 -17.17 5.59 -6.31
C TYR A 664 -17.57 5.76 -7.77
N LYS A 665 -17.08 6.82 -8.44
CA LYS A 665 -17.38 7.14 -9.83
C LYS A 665 -16.13 7.37 -10.66
N ALA A 666 -16.10 6.83 -11.87
CA ALA A 666 -15.03 7.09 -12.83
C ALA A 666 -15.56 7.20 -14.26
N THR A 667 -14.98 8.09 -15.05
CA THR A 667 -15.14 8.05 -16.52
C THR A 667 -14.44 6.82 -17.10
N GLY A 668 -15.02 6.20 -18.11
CA GLY A 668 -14.55 4.93 -18.68
C GLY A 668 -15.60 3.83 -18.54
N ASN A 669 -16.42 3.57 -19.55
CA ASN A 669 -17.46 2.53 -19.47
C ASN A 669 -16.89 1.15 -19.08
N GLY A 670 -17.37 0.59 -17.96
CA GLY A 670 -16.95 -0.73 -17.46
C GLY A 670 -15.56 -0.77 -16.82
N THR A 671 -14.90 0.37 -16.62
CA THR A 671 -13.58 0.45 -15.99
C THR A 671 -13.58 -0.11 -14.56
N SER A 672 -12.50 -0.77 -14.15
CA SER A 672 -12.35 -1.32 -12.78
C SER A 672 -12.18 -0.26 -11.69
N TRP A 673 -12.04 1.01 -12.08
CA TRP A 673 -11.78 2.14 -11.16
C TRP A 673 -13.03 2.72 -10.51
N GLY A 674 -14.23 2.35 -10.95
CA GLY A 674 -15.47 2.93 -10.44
C GLY A 674 -16.50 1.89 -10.07
N LEU A 675 -17.16 2.06 -8.93
CA LEU A 675 -18.41 1.35 -8.64
C LEU A 675 -19.51 1.75 -9.64
N TYR A 676 -19.47 3.00 -10.08
CA TYR A 676 -20.31 3.56 -11.12
C TYR A 676 -19.43 4.12 -12.23
N THR A 677 -19.69 3.73 -13.46
CA THR A 677 -18.84 4.07 -14.61
C THR A 677 -19.67 4.61 -15.76
N GLY A 678 -19.11 5.54 -16.52
CA GLY A 678 -19.86 6.24 -17.57
C GLY A 678 -18.97 7.04 -18.51
N GLU A 679 -19.58 7.58 -19.57
CA GLU A 679 -18.95 8.48 -20.53
C GLU A 679 -19.75 9.78 -20.68
N PRO A 680 -19.91 10.58 -19.60
CA PRO A 680 -20.53 11.91 -19.71
C PRO A 680 -19.79 12.80 -20.70
N GLU A 681 -20.50 13.77 -21.27
CA GLU A 681 -19.87 14.77 -22.14
C GLU A 681 -18.78 15.54 -21.39
N ARG A 682 -17.56 15.51 -21.96
CA ARG A 682 -16.43 16.22 -21.37
C ARG A 682 -16.53 17.71 -21.61
N VAL A 683 -16.32 18.49 -20.55
CA VAL A 683 -16.14 19.94 -20.62
C VAL A 683 -14.76 20.27 -21.18
N ASN A 684 -14.73 21.22 -22.12
CA ASN A 684 -13.50 21.88 -22.56
C ASN A 684 -13.36 23.22 -21.84
N ILE A 685 -12.54 23.28 -20.79
CA ILE A 685 -12.44 24.49 -19.94
C ILE A 685 -11.85 25.70 -20.67
N TYR A 686 -11.21 25.49 -21.82
CA TYR A 686 -10.56 26.53 -22.62
C TYR A 686 -11.51 27.16 -23.66
N ASN A 687 -12.44 26.39 -24.21
CA ASN A 687 -13.22 26.78 -25.39
C ASN A 687 -14.73 26.76 -25.18
N ASP A 688 -15.26 25.87 -24.34
CA ASP A 688 -16.71 25.82 -24.12
C ASP A 688 -17.21 27.15 -23.54
N SER A 689 -18.37 27.62 -24.00
CA SER A 689 -19.02 28.81 -23.43
C SER A 689 -19.54 28.51 -22.02
N PHE A 690 -19.74 29.54 -21.21
CA PHE A 690 -20.31 29.41 -19.86
C PHE A 690 -21.55 28.51 -19.82
N GLU A 691 -22.52 28.74 -20.71
CA GLU A 691 -23.77 27.95 -20.76
C GLU A 691 -23.54 26.49 -21.16
N VAL A 692 -22.59 26.23 -22.07
CA VAL A 692 -22.24 24.86 -22.49
C VAL A 692 -21.56 24.09 -21.34
N ILE A 693 -20.67 24.75 -20.59
CA ILE A 693 -20.05 24.14 -19.40
C ILE A 693 -21.13 23.79 -18.38
N LYS A 694 -22.01 24.75 -18.09
CA LYS A 694 -23.12 24.58 -17.15
C LYS A 694 -24.05 23.45 -17.55
N GLU A 695 -24.43 23.36 -18.83
CA GLU A 695 -25.28 22.30 -19.38
C GLU A 695 -24.63 20.92 -19.20
N LYS A 696 -23.39 20.75 -19.67
CA LYS A 696 -22.66 19.49 -19.55
C LYS A 696 -22.53 19.05 -18.10
N TRP A 697 -22.03 19.93 -17.22
CA TRP A 697 -21.88 19.61 -15.80
C TRP A 697 -23.19 19.43 -15.04
N SER A 698 -24.33 19.93 -15.53
CA SER A 698 -25.64 19.64 -14.93
C SER A 698 -26.15 18.22 -15.22
N SER A 699 -25.51 17.49 -16.14
CA SER A 699 -25.96 16.16 -16.61
C SER A 699 -25.13 14.99 -16.07
N ILE A 700 -24.19 15.24 -15.16
CA ILE A 700 -23.19 14.26 -14.68
C ILE A 700 -23.58 13.52 -13.39
N SER A 701 -24.86 13.56 -13.02
CA SER A 701 -25.34 12.79 -11.88
C SER A 701 -25.26 11.29 -12.15
N THR A 702 -25.10 10.50 -11.08
CA THR A 702 -24.94 9.05 -11.18
C THR A 702 -26.08 8.41 -11.96
N THR A 703 -27.32 8.86 -11.76
CA THR A 703 -28.51 8.31 -12.43
C THR A 703 -28.66 8.72 -13.89
N GLN A 704 -27.94 9.76 -14.34
CA GLN A 704 -28.03 10.28 -15.71
C GLN A 704 -26.87 9.85 -16.59
N ALA A 705 -25.65 9.85 -16.05
CA ALA A 705 -24.43 9.68 -16.84
C ALA A 705 -23.61 8.43 -16.51
N TYR A 706 -23.96 7.71 -15.44
CA TYR A 706 -23.20 6.55 -14.98
C TYR A 706 -24.09 5.33 -14.85
N THR A 707 -23.44 4.16 -14.95
CA THR A 707 -24.06 2.85 -14.78
C THR A 707 -23.33 2.10 -13.70
N ARG A 708 -24.06 1.33 -12.91
CA ARG A 708 -23.47 0.48 -11.88
C ARG A 708 -22.56 -0.56 -12.53
N ASN A 709 -21.34 -0.67 -12.02
CA ASN A 709 -20.40 -1.68 -12.47
C ASN A 709 -20.63 -2.97 -11.67
N ASP A 710 -21.57 -3.79 -12.16
CA ASP A 710 -22.15 -4.89 -11.39
C ASP A 710 -21.11 -5.86 -10.81
N TYR A 711 -20.12 -6.30 -11.59
CA TYR A 711 -19.13 -7.28 -11.13
C TYR A 711 -18.33 -6.80 -9.92
N PHE A 712 -17.82 -5.57 -9.96
CA PHE A 712 -17.00 -5.03 -8.87
C PHE A 712 -17.89 -4.61 -7.69
N ALA A 713 -19.02 -3.96 -7.96
CA ALA A 713 -19.94 -3.52 -6.91
C ALA A 713 -20.51 -4.72 -6.11
N ASP A 714 -20.84 -5.82 -6.78
CA ASP A 714 -21.35 -7.04 -6.14
C ASP A 714 -20.29 -7.75 -5.28
N ILE A 715 -19.02 -7.72 -5.71
CA ILE A 715 -17.92 -8.23 -4.87
C ILE A 715 -17.78 -7.39 -3.61
N LEU A 716 -17.78 -6.07 -3.75
CA LEU A 716 -17.61 -5.15 -2.62
C LEU A 716 -18.78 -5.24 -1.66
N ARG A 717 -20.02 -5.29 -2.17
CA ARG A 717 -21.23 -5.45 -1.36
C ARG A 717 -21.14 -6.63 -0.42
N ASN A 718 -20.64 -7.75 -0.92
CA ASN A 718 -20.51 -8.99 -0.17
C ASN A 718 -19.56 -8.90 1.03
N TYR A 719 -18.51 -8.09 0.92
CA TYR A 719 -17.59 -7.85 2.03
C TYR A 719 -18.05 -6.70 2.92
N ALA A 720 -18.62 -5.64 2.32
CA ALA A 720 -19.18 -4.49 3.02
C ALA A 720 -20.30 -4.86 4.02
N SER A 721 -21.12 -5.86 3.69
CA SER A 721 -22.18 -6.36 4.56
C SER A 721 -22.17 -7.90 4.66
N PRO A 722 -21.53 -8.45 5.71
CA PRO A 722 -21.53 -9.89 5.96
C PRO A 722 -22.94 -10.50 6.05
N ALA A 723 -23.92 -9.75 6.58
CA ALA A 723 -25.31 -10.19 6.64
C ALA A 723 -25.94 -10.33 5.24
N MET A 724 -25.63 -9.44 4.30
CA MET A 724 -26.08 -9.55 2.90
C MET A 724 -25.43 -10.77 2.24
N ARG A 725 -24.13 -10.97 2.45
CA ARG A 725 -23.41 -12.17 2.00
C ARG A 725 -24.02 -13.46 2.51
N GLU A 726 -24.77 -13.48 3.61
CA GLU A 726 -25.51 -14.65 4.10
C GLU A 726 -26.93 -14.73 3.54
N SER A 727 -27.60 -13.59 3.30
CA SER A 727 -28.98 -13.55 2.80
C SER A 727 -29.13 -13.71 1.29
N ASP A 728 -28.07 -13.44 0.50
CA ASP A 728 -28.13 -13.50 -0.96
C ASP A 728 -28.57 -14.88 -1.45
N GLU A 729 -29.51 -14.89 -2.40
CA GLU A 729 -30.09 -16.11 -2.97
C GLU A 729 -29.00 -16.91 -3.66
N ARG A 730 -28.86 -18.18 -3.27
CA ARG A 730 -27.92 -19.14 -3.87
C ARG A 730 -28.61 -20.46 -4.09
N SER A 731 -28.34 -21.07 -5.23
CA SER A 731 -28.82 -22.42 -5.53
C SER A 731 -27.69 -23.25 -6.13
N LEU A 732 -27.30 -24.31 -5.41
CA LEU A 732 -26.42 -25.33 -5.94
C LEU A 732 -27.18 -26.12 -7.02
N LEU A 733 -26.64 -26.15 -8.22
CA LEU A 733 -27.20 -26.89 -9.35
C LEU A 733 -26.59 -28.29 -9.44
N ALA A 734 -25.28 -28.40 -9.20
CA ALA A 734 -24.56 -29.67 -9.15
C ALA A 734 -23.27 -29.57 -8.32
N ASN A 735 -22.96 -30.61 -7.55
CA ASN A 735 -21.67 -30.81 -6.86
C ASN A 735 -21.09 -32.21 -7.11
N PHE A 736 -21.75 -33.04 -7.91
CA PHE A 736 -21.29 -34.37 -8.32
C PHE A 736 -21.08 -35.40 -7.20
N GLU A 737 -21.52 -35.08 -5.98
CA GLU A 737 -21.34 -35.93 -4.81
C GLU A 737 -22.27 -37.14 -4.79
N GLY A 738 -21.76 -38.29 -4.34
CA GLY A 738 -22.53 -39.53 -4.21
C GLY A 738 -22.92 -40.20 -5.53
N LEU A 739 -22.34 -39.77 -6.66
CA LEU A 739 -22.50 -40.42 -7.96
C LEU A 739 -21.73 -41.74 -8.03
N ASP A 740 -22.23 -42.70 -8.83
CA ASP A 740 -21.51 -43.95 -9.10
C ASP A 740 -20.33 -43.70 -10.04
N ALA A 741 -19.23 -44.43 -9.86
CA ALA A 741 -18.03 -44.28 -10.70
C ALA A 741 -18.29 -44.56 -12.19
N ASN A 742 -19.37 -45.29 -12.52
CA ASN A 742 -19.80 -45.58 -13.90
C ASN A 742 -20.90 -44.62 -14.39
N THR A 743 -21.12 -43.49 -13.71
CA THR A 743 -22.07 -42.47 -14.19
C THR A 743 -21.62 -41.94 -15.55
N GLU A 744 -22.46 -42.12 -16.56
CA GLU A 744 -22.22 -41.57 -17.89
C GLU A 744 -22.64 -40.10 -17.94
N PHE A 745 -21.73 -39.24 -18.39
CA PHE A 745 -21.97 -37.82 -18.58
C PHE A 745 -22.24 -37.51 -20.05
N VAL A 746 -23.08 -36.52 -20.30
CA VAL A 746 -23.38 -36.07 -21.66
C VAL A 746 -22.34 -35.05 -22.10
N THR A 747 -21.72 -35.29 -23.25
CA THR A 747 -20.68 -34.42 -23.82
C THR A 747 -20.89 -34.20 -25.31
N GLY A 748 -20.20 -33.22 -25.88
CA GLY A 748 -20.01 -33.11 -27.32
C GLY A 748 -18.98 -34.13 -27.85
N GLU A 749 -18.83 -34.23 -29.18
CA GLU A 749 -18.12 -35.33 -29.84
C GLU A 749 -16.63 -35.45 -29.49
N THR A 750 -16.00 -34.32 -29.15
CA THR A 750 -14.55 -34.20 -28.94
C THR A 750 -14.16 -34.17 -27.46
N VAL A 751 -15.13 -34.36 -26.56
CA VAL A 751 -14.94 -34.34 -25.09
C VAL A 751 -15.33 -35.68 -24.49
N ALA A 752 -14.42 -36.26 -23.69
CA ALA A 752 -14.74 -37.37 -22.80
C ALA A 752 -14.90 -36.85 -21.37
N ALA A 753 -15.93 -37.31 -20.65
CA ALA A 753 -16.17 -36.93 -19.26
C ALA A 753 -16.24 -38.14 -18.34
N SER A 754 -15.67 -38.02 -17.14
CA SER A 754 -15.68 -39.08 -16.12
C SER A 754 -15.67 -38.49 -14.72
N LEU A 755 -16.14 -39.26 -13.74
CA LEU A 755 -16.10 -38.87 -12.33
C LEU A 755 -14.67 -38.99 -11.79
N ASP A 756 -14.18 -37.98 -11.08
CA ASP A 756 -12.86 -37.97 -10.45
C ASP A 756 -12.96 -37.72 -8.94
N VAL A 757 -12.57 -38.72 -8.15
CA VAL A 757 -12.57 -38.66 -6.68
C VAL A 757 -11.24 -38.16 -6.11
N THR A 758 -10.23 -37.93 -6.96
CA THR A 758 -8.88 -37.54 -6.55
C THR A 758 -8.66 -36.04 -6.65
N ASN A 759 -9.02 -35.42 -7.78
CA ASN A 759 -8.90 -33.98 -7.98
C ASN A 759 -10.26 -33.29 -7.87
N LYS A 760 -10.51 -32.58 -6.78
CA LYS A 760 -11.80 -31.95 -6.46
C LYS A 760 -11.61 -30.66 -5.67
N SER A 761 -12.53 -29.72 -5.80
CA SER A 761 -12.47 -28.43 -5.11
C SER A 761 -12.92 -28.57 -3.66
N ALA A 762 -13.93 -29.41 -3.41
CA ALA A 762 -14.48 -29.75 -2.11
C ALA A 762 -15.08 -31.17 -2.15
N GLY A 763 -15.62 -31.64 -1.02
CA GLY A 763 -16.42 -32.87 -0.94
C GLY A 763 -15.71 -34.17 -1.35
N GLU A 764 -16.38 -35.04 -2.10
CA GLU A 764 -15.95 -36.41 -2.43
C GLU A 764 -15.54 -36.57 -3.92
N ALA A 765 -16.10 -35.80 -4.86
CA ALA A 765 -15.83 -35.95 -6.30
C ALA A 765 -15.97 -34.67 -7.14
N SER A 766 -15.36 -34.67 -8.33
CA SER A 766 -15.57 -33.68 -9.40
C SER A 766 -15.81 -34.39 -10.75
N VAL A 767 -16.06 -33.63 -11.82
CA VAL A 767 -16.11 -34.17 -13.18
C VAL A 767 -14.85 -33.80 -13.93
N LYS A 768 -14.08 -34.80 -14.35
CA LYS A 768 -12.95 -34.65 -15.26
C LYS A 768 -13.42 -34.63 -16.71
N LEU A 769 -13.00 -33.61 -17.45
CA LEU A 769 -13.20 -33.44 -18.89
C LEU A 769 -11.85 -33.59 -19.61
N GLU A 770 -11.82 -34.42 -20.65
CA GLU A 770 -10.68 -34.57 -21.56
C GLU A 770 -11.09 -34.06 -22.94
N ILE A 771 -10.61 -32.86 -23.30
CA ILE A 771 -10.86 -32.22 -24.59
C ILE A 771 -9.73 -32.62 -25.54
N THR A 772 -10.08 -33.41 -26.56
CA THR A 772 -9.09 -34.13 -27.39
C THR A 772 -8.78 -33.46 -28.72
N ALA A 773 -9.58 -32.48 -29.14
CA ALA A 773 -9.34 -31.66 -30.32
C ALA A 773 -9.82 -30.22 -30.07
N SER A 774 -9.07 -29.24 -30.59
CA SER A 774 -9.54 -27.86 -30.64
C SER A 774 -10.59 -27.80 -31.75
N SER A 775 -11.85 -27.65 -31.35
CA SER A 775 -13.03 -27.55 -32.21
C SER A 775 -13.90 -26.42 -31.68
N ASP A 776 -14.91 -26.02 -32.47
CA ASP A 776 -15.89 -25.01 -32.04
C ASP A 776 -16.54 -25.44 -30.71
N THR A 777 -16.78 -24.48 -29.80
CA THR A 777 -17.54 -24.66 -28.55
C THR A 777 -18.90 -25.38 -28.72
N SER A 778 -19.45 -25.42 -29.92
CA SER A 778 -20.63 -26.25 -30.25
C SER A 778 -20.39 -27.76 -30.15
N GLU A 779 -19.13 -28.22 -30.22
CA GLU A 779 -18.72 -29.63 -30.16
C GLU A 779 -17.90 -29.95 -28.89
N ASN A 780 -17.35 -28.92 -28.23
CA ASN A 780 -16.43 -29.02 -27.09
C ASN A 780 -17.08 -28.76 -25.72
N TYR A 781 -18.24 -29.38 -25.44
CA TYR A 781 -18.98 -29.10 -24.21
C TYR A 781 -19.19 -30.31 -23.28
N PHE A 782 -19.27 -30.02 -22.00
CA PHE A 782 -19.90 -30.84 -20.97
C PHE A 782 -21.35 -30.38 -20.77
N SER A 783 -22.28 -31.32 -20.66
CA SER A 783 -23.71 -31.04 -20.47
C SER A 783 -24.19 -31.48 -19.09
N LEU A 784 -24.58 -30.49 -18.29
CA LEU A 784 -25.30 -30.70 -17.05
C LEU A 784 -26.81 -30.80 -17.35
N MET A 785 -27.32 -32.02 -17.32
CA MET A 785 -28.74 -32.31 -17.50
C MET A 785 -29.52 -32.11 -16.20
N ALA A 786 -30.70 -31.47 -16.29
CA ALA A 786 -31.63 -31.45 -15.18
C ALA A 786 -32.11 -32.88 -14.86
N PRO A 787 -32.29 -33.25 -13.58
CA PRO A 787 -32.82 -34.56 -13.21
C PRO A 787 -34.18 -34.84 -13.86
N ASP A 788 -34.46 -36.12 -14.15
CA ASP A 788 -35.66 -36.55 -14.89
C ASP A 788 -36.95 -35.81 -14.51
N LYS A 789 -37.58 -35.17 -15.51
CA LYS A 789 -38.82 -34.37 -15.42
C LYS A 789 -38.74 -33.06 -14.62
N LYS A 790 -37.54 -32.60 -14.25
CA LYS A 790 -37.33 -31.29 -13.59
C LYS A 790 -36.69 -30.27 -14.55
N THR A 791 -36.61 -29.03 -14.08
CA THR A 791 -35.90 -27.92 -14.73
C THR A 791 -35.06 -27.17 -13.70
N PHE A 792 -33.94 -26.58 -14.11
CA PHE A 792 -33.27 -25.51 -13.40
C PHE A 792 -34.06 -24.21 -13.58
N ASP A 793 -34.28 -23.48 -12.50
CA ASP A 793 -34.83 -22.12 -12.53
C ASP A 793 -33.68 -21.13 -12.36
N LEU A 794 -33.24 -20.56 -13.48
CA LEU A 794 -32.20 -19.53 -13.55
C LEU A 794 -32.80 -18.12 -13.68
N SER A 795 -34.12 -17.97 -13.51
CA SER A 795 -34.78 -16.68 -13.65
C SER A 795 -34.43 -15.72 -12.52
N ASP A 796 -34.36 -14.43 -12.85
CA ASP A 796 -34.01 -13.36 -11.93
C ASP A 796 -35.16 -12.34 -11.80
N ALA A 797 -36.35 -12.82 -11.45
CA ALA A 797 -37.55 -11.98 -11.42
C ALA A 797 -37.79 -11.26 -10.08
N LYS A 798 -37.05 -11.62 -9.03
CA LYS A 798 -37.33 -11.19 -7.64
C LYS A 798 -36.24 -10.33 -7.02
N ASN A 799 -35.09 -10.18 -7.68
CA ASN A 799 -33.92 -9.59 -7.06
C ASN A 799 -33.60 -8.20 -7.62
N SER A 800 -33.09 -7.33 -6.75
CA SER A 800 -32.61 -5.99 -7.10
C SER A 800 -31.17 -6.00 -7.62
N TYR A 801 -30.47 -7.13 -7.51
CA TYR A 801 -29.11 -7.32 -8.01
C TYR A 801 -29.03 -8.50 -8.98
N PRO A 802 -28.13 -8.45 -9.97
CA PRO A 802 -28.02 -9.52 -10.95
C PRO A 802 -27.65 -10.89 -10.37
N LYS A 803 -27.99 -11.95 -11.10
CA LYS A 803 -27.56 -13.32 -10.83
C LYS A 803 -26.47 -13.81 -11.80
N TYR A 804 -25.57 -14.60 -11.25
CA TYR A 804 -24.43 -15.22 -11.92
C TYR A 804 -24.59 -16.73 -11.90
N LEU A 805 -24.23 -17.40 -13.00
CA LEU A 805 -23.88 -18.81 -12.99
C LEU A 805 -22.37 -18.92 -12.74
N MET A 806 -21.98 -19.67 -11.71
CA MET A 806 -20.61 -19.88 -11.28
C MET A 806 -20.24 -21.35 -11.38
N VAL A 807 -18.98 -21.60 -11.70
CA VAL A 807 -18.40 -22.94 -11.82
C VAL A 807 -17.01 -22.92 -11.19
N ASP A 808 -16.73 -23.87 -10.29
CA ASP A 808 -15.36 -24.13 -9.87
C ASP A 808 -14.68 -24.98 -10.95
N VAL A 809 -13.49 -24.53 -11.39
CA VAL A 809 -12.74 -25.13 -12.48
C VAL A 809 -11.27 -25.26 -12.12
N TYR A 810 -10.72 -26.45 -12.35
CA TYR A 810 -9.28 -26.71 -12.38
C TYR A 810 -8.86 -27.06 -13.80
N GLN A 811 -7.78 -26.47 -14.29
CA GLN A 811 -7.18 -26.84 -15.56
C GLN A 811 -5.79 -27.42 -15.32
N GLN A 812 -5.48 -28.59 -15.89
CA GLN A 812 -4.21 -29.26 -15.65
C GLN A 812 -3.08 -28.74 -16.55
N THR A 813 -3.40 -28.34 -17.78
CA THR A 813 -2.44 -27.93 -18.81
C THR A 813 -3.02 -26.80 -19.65
N GLY A 814 -2.28 -25.73 -19.87
CA GLY A 814 -2.60 -24.69 -20.86
C GLY A 814 -2.57 -23.26 -20.31
N GLU A 815 -2.97 -22.31 -21.16
CA GLU A 815 -3.16 -20.91 -20.77
C GLU A 815 -4.51 -20.72 -20.10
N ASN A 816 -4.68 -19.61 -19.38
CA ASN A 816 -5.93 -19.24 -18.72
C ASN A 816 -7.11 -19.21 -19.71
N GLN A 817 -8.19 -19.94 -19.42
CA GLN A 817 -9.32 -20.07 -20.34
C GLN A 817 -10.59 -19.36 -19.85
N ILE A 818 -11.34 -18.81 -20.81
CA ILE A 818 -12.75 -18.45 -20.63
C ILE A 818 -13.63 -19.63 -21.07
N ALA A 819 -14.78 -19.82 -20.42
CA ALA A 819 -15.75 -20.81 -20.84
C ALA A 819 -16.89 -20.17 -21.64
N THR A 820 -17.43 -20.92 -22.61
CA THR A 820 -18.72 -20.61 -23.22
C THR A 820 -19.81 -21.37 -22.46
N ILE A 821 -20.82 -20.64 -22.00
CA ILE A 821 -21.99 -21.17 -21.31
C ILE A 821 -23.17 -21.10 -22.26
N THR A 822 -23.87 -22.22 -22.45
CA THR A 822 -25.13 -22.28 -23.20
C THR A 822 -26.21 -22.94 -22.34
N VAL A 823 -27.35 -22.28 -22.19
CA VAL A 823 -28.50 -22.82 -21.48
C VAL A 823 -29.61 -23.16 -22.48
N ILE A 824 -30.28 -24.29 -22.27
CA ILE A 824 -31.32 -24.80 -23.18
C ILE A 824 -32.60 -25.04 -22.38
N ASP A 825 -33.70 -24.47 -22.86
CA ASP A 825 -35.00 -24.64 -22.23
C ASP A 825 -35.71 -25.93 -22.66
N LYS A 826 -36.78 -26.30 -21.95
CA LYS A 826 -37.59 -27.49 -22.25
C LYS A 826 -38.18 -27.56 -23.68
N ASN A 827 -38.23 -26.44 -24.39
CA ASN A 827 -38.74 -26.36 -25.76
C ASN A 827 -37.60 -26.43 -26.80
N GLY A 828 -36.34 -26.47 -26.35
CA GLY A 828 -35.15 -26.49 -27.19
C GLY A 828 -34.62 -25.11 -27.58
N ASN A 829 -35.18 -24.02 -27.04
CA ASN A 829 -34.66 -22.66 -27.24
C ASN A 829 -33.34 -22.49 -26.47
N GLN A 830 -32.44 -21.66 -26.98
CA GLN A 830 -31.07 -21.55 -26.44
C GLN A 830 -30.69 -20.11 -26.15
N SER A 831 -29.89 -19.92 -25.10
CA SER A 831 -29.20 -18.66 -24.82
C SER A 831 -27.75 -18.93 -24.45
N SER A 832 -26.82 -18.17 -25.01
CA SER A 832 -25.38 -18.39 -24.87
C SER A 832 -24.61 -17.11 -24.55
N GLY A 833 -23.49 -17.26 -23.85
CA GLY A 833 -22.55 -16.19 -23.52
C GLY A 833 -21.23 -16.75 -23.00
N LYS A 834 -20.22 -15.89 -22.86
CA LYS A 834 -18.90 -16.28 -22.34
C LYS A 834 -18.75 -15.86 -20.88
N THR A 835 -17.99 -16.64 -20.10
CA THR A 835 -17.57 -16.22 -18.76
C THR A 835 -16.66 -15.00 -18.86
N GLN A 836 -16.60 -14.23 -17.78
CA GLN A 836 -15.84 -12.99 -17.79
C GLN A 836 -14.35 -13.24 -18.00
N ALA A 837 -13.73 -12.43 -18.85
CA ALA A 837 -12.30 -12.52 -19.17
C ALA A 837 -11.39 -12.28 -17.94
N ASN A 838 -11.93 -11.67 -16.89
CA ASN A 838 -11.24 -11.43 -15.64
C ASN A 838 -11.47 -12.50 -14.55
N THR A 839 -12.18 -13.58 -14.87
CA THR A 839 -12.30 -14.80 -14.06
C THR A 839 -12.12 -16.02 -14.96
N THR A 840 -10.87 -16.45 -15.12
CA THR A 840 -10.49 -17.55 -16.03
C THR A 840 -10.22 -18.83 -15.28
N ALA A 841 -10.42 -19.97 -15.95
CA ALA A 841 -9.91 -21.25 -15.49
C ALA A 841 -8.38 -21.18 -15.46
N ARG A 842 -7.76 -21.41 -14.30
CA ARG A 842 -6.31 -21.28 -14.11
C ARG A 842 -5.61 -22.62 -14.21
N SER A 843 -4.45 -22.62 -14.85
CA SER A 843 -3.61 -23.82 -14.95
C SER A 843 -2.96 -24.15 -13.61
N GLY A 844 -3.06 -25.41 -13.20
CA GLY A 844 -2.40 -25.96 -12.02
C GLY A 844 -3.10 -25.70 -10.68
N GLU A 845 -4.22 -24.97 -10.66
CA GLU A 845 -4.95 -24.63 -9.43
C GLU A 845 -6.46 -24.48 -9.66
N TRP A 846 -7.25 -24.66 -8.60
CA TRP A 846 -8.69 -24.40 -8.65
C TRP A 846 -8.95 -22.90 -8.75
N SER A 847 -9.95 -22.55 -9.56
CA SER A 847 -10.39 -21.19 -9.82
C SER A 847 -11.90 -21.18 -9.97
N LYS A 848 -12.52 -20.03 -9.76
CA LYS A 848 -13.95 -19.85 -9.99
C LYS A 848 -14.13 -18.97 -11.22
N ILE A 849 -14.97 -19.42 -12.15
CA ILE A 849 -15.36 -18.65 -13.33
C ILE A 849 -16.85 -18.35 -13.25
N HIS A 850 -17.30 -17.28 -13.91
CA HIS A 850 -18.72 -16.93 -13.89
C HIS A 850 -19.20 -16.22 -15.15
N VAL A 851 -20.51 -16.30 -15.40
CA VAL A 851 -21.22 -15.50 -16.39
C VAL A 851 -22.43 -14.84 -15.74
N LEU A 852 -22.71 -13.60 -16.13
CA LEU A 852 -23.92 -12.89 -15.74
C LEU A 852 -25.11 -13.46 -16.52
N LEU A 853 -26.15 -13.92 -15.85
CA LEU A 853 -27.26 -14.61 -16.51
C LEU A 853 -28.00 -13.72 -17.52
N ASN A 854 -28.08 -12.42 -17.25
CA ASN A 854 -28.73 -11.46 -18.16
C ASN A 854 -27.83 -11.05 -19.36
N SER A 855 -26.55 -11.44 -19.38
CA SER A 855 -25.67 -11.21 -20.52
C SER A 855 -25.74 -12.33 -21.56
N LEU A 856 -26.45 -13.43 -21.25
CA LEU A 856 -26.70 -14.51 -22.19
C LEU A 856 -27.64 -14.03 -23.30
N THR A 857 -27.23 -14.27 -24.55
CA THR A 857 -27.97 -13.86 -25.75
C THR A 857 -28.74 -15.04 -26.34
N GLY A 858 -30.03 -14.87 -26.60
CA GLY A 858 -30.91 -15.90 -27.17
C GLY A 858 -32.35 -15.80 -26.66
N ASP A 859 -33.11 -16.88 -26.78
CA ASP A 859 -34.55 -16.92 -26.49
C ASP A 859 -34.98 -18.02 -25.50
N ALA A 860 -34.03 -18.60 -24.76
CA ALA A 860 -34.33 -19.60 -23.74
C ALA A 860 -35.21 -19.04 -22.61
N ASP A 861 -36.25 -19.78 -22.22
CA ASP A 861 -37.00 -19.52 -20.99
C ASP A 861 -36.16 -19.90 -19.76
N MET A 862 -35.50 -18.90 -19.17
CA MET A 862 -34.62 -19.03 -18.00
C MET A 862 -35.29 -19.70 -16.78
N SER A 863 -36.62 -19.75 -16.71
CA SER A 863 -37.34 -20.44 -15.62
C SER A 863 -37.50 -21.95 -15.82
N LYS A 864 -37.16 -22.47 -17.02
CA LYS A 864 -37.43 -23.85 -17.45
C LYS A 864 -36.24 -24.48 -18.17
N ILE A 865 -35.03 -24.23 -17.69
CA ILE A 865 -33.80 -24.76 -18.26
C ILE A 865 -33.69 -26.26 -17.98
N VAL A 866 -33.42 -27.06 -19.00
CA VAL A 866 -33.26 -28.53 -18.89
C VAL A 866 -31.81 -28.97 -19.08
N GLU A 867 -30.98 -28.13 -19.68
CA GLU A 867 -29.58 -28.44 -19.99
C GLU A 867 -28.73 -27.17 -19.85
N ILE A 868 -27.57 -27.30 -19.20
CA ILE A 868 -26.53 -26.26 -19.12
C ILE A 868 -25.25 -26.85 -19.71
N ARG A 869 -24.77 -26.26 -20.80
CA ARG A 869 -23.52 -26.63 -21.46
C ARG A 869 -22.38 -25.72 -21.03
N ILE A 870 -21.24 -26.31 -20.70
CA ILE A 870 -20.00 -25.62 -20.34
C ILE A 870 -18.94 -26.09 -21.33
N ALA A 871 -18.37 -25.17 -22.10
CA ALA A 871 -17.39 -25.46 -23.14
C ALA A 871 -16.11 -24.63 -22.98
N PHE A 872 -14.96 -25.23 -23.31
CA PHE A 872 -13.67 -24.56 -23.36
C PHE A 872 -13.08 -24.70 -24.78
N ASP A 873 -12.39 -23.66 -25.23
CA ASP A 873 -11.83 -23.59 -26.60
C ASP A 873 -10.58 -24.48 -26.74
N ASP A 874 -9.73 -24.54 -25.70
CA ASP A 874 -8.44 -25.23 -25.74
C ASP A 874 -8.52 -26.71 -25.34
N THR A 875 -7.73 -27.54 -26.04
CA THR A 875 -7.50 -28.94 -25.68
C THR A 875 -6.82 -29.05 -24.32
N GLY A 876 -7.22 -30.05 -23.54
CA GLY A 876 -6.62 -30.27 -22.23
C GLY A 876 -7.50 -31.07 -21.29
N VAL A 877 -7.04 -31.16 -20.05
CA VAL A 877 -7.79 -31.77 -18.97
C VAL A 877 -8.32 -30.67 -18.05
N TYR A 878 -9.64 -30.64 -17.90
CA TYR A 878 -10.34 -29.75 -16.99
C TYR A 878 -11.06 -30.58 -15.94
N HIS A 879 -11.26 -30.01 -14.75
CA HIS A 879 -12.13 -30.57 -13.75
C HIS A 879 -13.18 -29.52 -13.41
N LEU A 880 -14.44 -29.91 -13.44
CA LEU A 880 -15.57 -29.08 -13.06
C LEU A 880 -16.14 -29.57 -11.74
N ASP A 881 -16.42 -28.62 -10.87
CA ASP A 881 -17.03 -28.87 -9.57
C ASP A 881 -17.95 -27.70 -9.20
N ASN A 882 -18.86 -27.92 -8.25
CA ASN A 882 -19.76 -26.92 -7.67
C ASN A 882 -20.30 -25.91 -8.70
N ILE A 883 -21.29 -26.33 -9.48
CA ILE A 883 -22.04 -25.45 -10.39
C ILE A 883 -23.20 -24.86 -9.60
N PHE A 884 -23.25 -23.53 -9.45
CA PHE A 884 -24.29 -22.86 -8.67
C PHE A 884 -24.63 -21.50 -9.24
N ILE A 885 -25.81 -21.00 -8.86
CA ILE A 885 -26.19 -19.60 -9.08
C ILE A 885 -26.06 -18.80 -7.79
N GLY A 886 -25.69 -17.53 -7.92
CA GLY A 886 -25.59 -16.57 -6.82
C GLY A 886 -25.48 -15.13 -7.30
N GLN A 887 -25.34 -14.18 -6.39
CA GLN A 887 -25.44 -12.74 -6.69
C GLN A 887 -24.12 -11.97 -6.62
N SER A 888 -23.01 -12.70 -6.42
CA SER A 888 -21.67 -12.13 -6.38
C SER A 888 -20.65 -13.25 -6.45
N PHE A 889 -19.48 -12.95 -7.01
CA PHE A 889 -18.36 -13.88 -7.14
C PHE A 889 -17.85 -14.41 -5.78
N ALA A 890 -17.91 -13.58 -4.74
CA ALA A 890 -17.46 -13.90 -3.38
C ALA A 890 -18.43 -14.83 -2.61
N ASN A 891 -19.54 -15.22 -3.24
CA ASN A 891 -20.46 -16.20 -2.67
C ASN A 891 -19.73 -17.54 -2.49
N ASN A 892 -19.73 -18.02 -1.25
CA ASN A 892 -19.29 -19.38 -0.95
C ASN A 892 -20.29 -20.39 -1.52
N VAL A 893 -19.77 -21.57 -1.87
CA VAL A 893 -20.59 -22.74 -2.17
C VAL A 893 -21.50 -23.01 -0.96
N PRO A 894 -22.82 -23.22 -1.17
CA PRO A 894 -23.74 -23.54 -0.07
C PRO A 894 -23.23 -24.71 0.76
N ASP A 895 -23.40 -24.62 2.09
CA ASP A 895 -22.89 -25.57 3.09
C ASP A 895 -23.43 -27.00 2.82
N ILE A 896 -22.64 -27.82 2.10
CA ILE A 896 -23.01 -29.17 1.59
C ILE A 896 -23.49 -30.10 2.74
N ASN A 897 -23.08 -29.82 3.97
CA ASN A 897 -23.35 -30.62 5.16
C ASN A 897 -24.70 -30.33 5.85
N LYS A 898 -25.43 -29.28 5.48
CA LYS A 898 -26.75 -28.98 6.07
C LYS A 898 -27.89 -29.38 5.14
N LYS A 899 -28.26 -30.66 5.28
CA LYS A 899 -29.49 -31.34 4.82
C LYS A 899 -29.44 -31.98 3.43
N GLY A 900 -29.15 -33.28 3.46
CA GLY A 900 -29.96 -34.32 2.85
C GLY A 900 -29.86 -34.46 1.33
N LYS A 901 -29.34 -35.63 0.91
CA LYS A 901 -29.48 -36.25 -0.43
C LYS A 901 -30.33 -35.43 -1.40
N HIS A 902 -29.67 -34.72 -2.32
CA HIS A 902 -30.31 -34.10 -3.46
C HIS A 902 -30.01 -34.89 -4.73
#